data_AF-A0A917ISG0-F1
#
_entry.id   AF-A0A917ISG0-F1
#
_cell.length_a   1.000
_cell.length_b   1.000
_cell.length_c   1.000
_cell.angle_alpha   90.00
_cell.angle_beta   90.00
_cell.angle_gamma   90.00
#
_symmetry.space_group_name_H-M   'P 1'
#
loop_
_entity.id
_entity.type
_entity.pdbx_description
1 polymer ?
#
loop_
_entity_poly.entity_id
_entity_poly.type
_entity_poly.pdbx_seq_one_letter_code
_entity_poly.pdbx_strand_id
1 'polypeptide(L)'
;MTDHHNLISETDEFSRLVSDLQIAPELSVVFRAYSRYLLQLGVPAEAATVSRYLRDFPEITGDFVEFFELGFDPARQLGQSERVSARDTLQAGLSRRIEKVQDDAAAAFFSALLEVQAATVRTNFYQKKPTLALKMSTQKITRAPQPRPLWEIWVYSPKVEGTHLRFGMVSRGGLRWSDRPEDFRTEILGLVKAQRVKNAVIIPNGSKGGFVPKGLPDRDREKELYSQMGVEAYKLFIGSLLDVTDNLQNSGGERKIKSPENVVALDGPDHYLVVAADKGTATFSDTANTLSTSRGFWLGDAFASGGSVGFDHKDMGITARGAWESVKRHFASLQHDSQSEDFTMVGVGGMAGDVFGNGALLSEHIRLIAAFDSRHIFIDPQPDAASSYRERQRLFNLLRAYWTDYNPELISAGGGVFSRSADSIPVAEPVREALGLAPEVEELTPSELIRAIVAAPVDLFYTGGTGTYVRASDETDEQVGDSDNDSMRITASQLRAKVVAEGGNLGLTQRARIEAARRGVLINTDALDNSAGVETSDHEVNLKILIDQLIAAGELDESQRAPLIESLVDEVGRQVLESNINQNVLLQAERLGAGRAQSSAVELLDFLEERAGLDRQVEFLPTTDELDERREAGEGVTSPELAVVLAYTKIWLTGELLDAKLGRNRDFSFALDQYFPAEITERYGRYFWQHPLREQIIATRVANEVIDTAGIAFVLEAMKKHGVSAVEVVRAFYRARAEEGLAQKAQQLRSLAPTTALEQWIKQARELFRLTEESTDRILASR
;
A
#
# COMPACT_ATOMS: atom_id res chain seq x y z
N MET A 1 -35.26 -11.03 -34.89
CA MET A 1 -35.28 -9.91 -33.94
C MET A 1 -33.85 -9.72 -33.50
N THR A 2 -33.23 -8.68 -34.04
CA THR A 2 -31.80 -8.38 -33.97
C THR A 2 -31.39 -7.91 -32.57
N ASP A 3 -30.28 -8.45 -32.07
CA ASP A 3 -29.62 -8.11 -30.82
C ASP A 3 -29.27 -6.61 -30.73
N HIS A 4 -30.06 -5.86 -29.97
CA HIS A 4 -29.72 -4.53 -29.47
C HIS A 4 -29.18 -4.58 -28.02
N HIS A 5 -28.21 -5.45 -27.74
CA HIS A 5 -27.46 -5.45 -26.48
C HIS A 5 -26.18 -4.60 -26.58
N ASN A 6 -26.32 -3.40 -27.14
CA ASN A 6 -25.26 -2.41 -27.20
C ASN A 6 -25.90 -1.05 -26.95
N LEU A 7 -25.55 -0.42 -25.82
CA LEU A 7 -25.11 0.97 -25.70
C LEU A 7 -25.21 1.42 -24.25
N ILE A 8 -24.19 2.13 -23.78
CA ILE A 8 -24.19 2.91 -22.55
C ILE A 8 -25.15 4.09 -22.78
N SER A 9 -26.46 3.85 -22.83
CA SER A 9 -27.45 4.92 -23.09
C SER A 9 -28.21 5.26 -21.82
N GLU A 10 -28.05 6.49 -21.37
CA GLU A 10 -28.87 7.11 -20.32
C GLU A 10 -29.65 8.27 -20.93
N THR A 11 -30.90 8.41 -20.50
CA THR A 11 -31.73 9.56 -20.85
C THR A 11 -31.48 10.66 -19.84
N ASP A 12 -30.71 11.67 -20.23
CA ASP A 12 -30.35 12.80 -19.38
C ASP A 12 -30.10 14.07 -20.22
N GLU A 13 -29.53 15.11 -19.60
CA GLU A 13 -29.24 16.38 -20.27
C GLU A 13 -28.29 16.22 -21.46
N PHE A 14 -27.43 15.19 -21.50
CA PHE A 14 -26.52 14.93 -22.64
C PHE A 14 -27.26 14.31 -23.83
N SER A 15 -28.45 13.72 -23.65
CA SER A 15 -29.26 13.19 -24.77
C SER A 15 -29.64 14.28 -25.78
N ARG A 16 -29.68 15.55 -25.34
CA ARG A 16 -29.94 16.71 -26.23
C ARG A 16 -28.79 16.99 -27.20
N LEU A 17 -27.56 16.56 -26.90
CA LEU A 17 -26.43 16.72 -27.83
C LEU A 17 -26.63 15.92 -29.12
N VAL A 18 -27.30 14.76 -29.00
CA VAL A 18 -27.60 13.90 -30.15
C VAL A 18 -28.56 14.59 -31.11
N SER A 19 -29.64 15.19 -30.57
CA SER A 19 -30.64 15.88 -31.39
C SER A 19 -30.14 17.20 -31.94
N ASP A 20 -29.41 17.97 -31.13
CA ASP A 20 -29.12 19.39 -31.42
C ASP A 20 -27.82 19.53 -32.24
N LEU A 21 -26.85 18.63 -32.06
CA LEU A 21 -25.52 18.69 -32.69
C LEU A 21 -25.25 17.53 -33.66
N GLN A 22 -26.21 16.62 -33.85
CA GLN A 22 -26.07 15.42 -34.68
C GLN A 22 -24.86 14.54 -34.31
N ILE A 23 -24.44 14.60 -33.04
CA ILE A 23 -23.38 13.75 -32.50
C ILE A 23 -23.91 12.34 -32.31
N ALA A 24 -23.10 11.33 -32.61
CA ALA A 24 -23.48 9.93 -32.38
C ALA A 24 -23.86 9.70 -30.90
N PRO A 25 -24.96 8.99 -30.59
CA PRO A 25 -25.39 8.73 -29.21
C PRO A 25 -24.27 8.21 -28.30
N GLU A 26 -23.40 7.36 -28.84
CA GLU A 26 -22.20 6.80 -28.21
C GLU A 26 -21.28 7.89 -27.65
N LEU A 27 -21.01 8.94 -28.43
CA LEU A 27 -20.06 10.00 -28.08
C LEU A 27 -20.59 10.90 -26.95
N SER A 28 -21.91 10.96 -26.75
CA SER A 28 -22.47 11.68 -25.59
C SER A 28 -21.98 11.11 -24.25
N VAL A 29 -21.71 9.80 -24.20
CA VAL A 29 -21.16 9.09 -23.03
C VAL A 29 -19.74 9.54 -22.72
N VAL A 30 -18.95 9.85 -23.76
CA VAL A 30 -17.56 10.32 -23.58
C VAL A 30 -17.56 11.65 -22.84
N PHE A 31 -18.40 12.60 -23.26
CA PHE A 31 -18.55 13.88 -22.56
C PHE A 31 -19.10 13.71 -21.15
N ARG A 32 -20.06 12.80 -20.95
CA ARG A 32 -20.60 12.48 -19.62
C ARG A 32 -19.51 11.92 -18.70
N ALA A 33 -18.68 11.00 -19.19
CA ALA A 33 -17.60 10.41 -18.42
C ALA A 33 -16.52 11.44 -18.04
N TYR A 34 -16.13 12.33 -18.95
CA TYR A 34 -15.21 13.42 -18.63
C TYR A 34 -15.81 14.44 -17.66
N SER A 35 -17.10 14.79 -17.80
CA SER A 35 -17.80 15.65 -16.86
C SER A 35 -17.78 15.07 -15.44
N ARG A 36 -18.09 13.78 -15.29
CA ARG A 36 -18.04 13.09 -13.99
C ARG A 36 -16.62 13.01 -13.43
N TYR A 37 -15.62 12.78 -14.28
CA TYR A 37 -14.22 12.83 -13.87
C TYR A 37 -13.79 14.23 -13.38
N LEU A 38 -14.18 15.28 -14.09
CA LEU A 38 -13.89 16.67 -13.72
C LEU A 38 -14.53 17.06 -12.38
N LEU A 39 -15.74 16.58 -12.09
CA LEU A 39 -16.37 16.75 -10.78
C LEU A 39 -15.53 16.10 -9.66
N GLN A 40 -14.99 14.90 -9.88
CA GLN A 40 -14.07 14.24 -8.95
C GLN A 40 -12.73 14.97 -8.78
N LEU A 41 -12.40 15.92 -9.66
CA LEU A 41 -11.26 16.83 -9.54
C LEU A 41 -11.63 18.19 -8.91
N GLY A 42 -12.89 18.38 -8.50
CA GLY A 42 -13.39 19.65 -7.96
C GLY A 42 -13.65 20.72 -9.01
N VAL A 43 -13.71 20.36 -10.30
CA VAL A 43 -14.09 21.29 -11.37
C VAL A 43 -15.62 21.34 -11.47
N PRO A 44 -16.26 22.52 -11.43
CA PRO A 44 -17.72 22.66 -11.62
C PRO A 44 -18.12 22.18 -13.03
N ALA A 45 -18.64 20.96 -13.12
CA ALA A 45 -18.92 20.28 -14.36
C ALA A 45 -20.23 19.48 -14.26
N GLU A 46 -21.29 20.09 -13.71
CA GLU A 46 -22.60 19.46 -13.59
C GLU A 46 -23.22 19.20 -14.96
N ALA A 47 -23.96 18.10 -15.09
CA ALA A 47 -24.50 17.61 -16.36
C ALA A 47 -25.28 18.68 -17.15
N ALA A 48 -26.16 19.44 -16.49
CA ALA A 48 -26.95 20.49 -17.12
C ALA A 48 -26.08 21.65 -17.64
N THR A 49 -25.08 22.06 -16.86
CA THR A 49 -24.14 23.12 -17.22
C THR A 49 -23.27 22.70 -18.40
N VAL A 50 -22.69 21.50 -18.33
CA VAL A 50 -21.84 20.95 -19.39
C VAL A 50 -22.63 20.77 -20.69
N SER A 51 -23.83 20.17 -20.62
CA SER A 51 -24.69 20.00 -21.79
C SER A 51 -25.04 21.34 -22.45
N ARG A 52 -25.29 22.38 -21.65
CA ARG A 52 -25.50 23.74 -22.17
C ARG A 52 -24.25 24.27 -22.88
N TYR A 53 -23.07 24.22 -22.25
CA TYR A 53 -21.84 24.69 -22.88
C TYR A 53 -21.53 23.97 -24.19
N LEU A 54 -21.68 22.65 -24.24
CA LEU A 54 -21.43 21.88 -25.46
C LEU A 54 -22.39 22.29 -26.60
N ARG A 55 -23.63 22.68 -26.29
CA ARG A 55 -24.62 23.15 -27.28
C ARG A 55 -24.42 24.61 -27.69
N ASP A 56 -24.04 25.46 -26.76
CA ASP A 56 -23.82 26.89 -27.01
C ASP A 56 -22.57 27.11 -27.89
N PHE A 57 -21.61 26.18 -27.87
CA PHE A 57 -20.35 26.24 -28.63
C PHE A 57 -20.15 25.02 -29.56
N PRO A 58 -21.00 24.84 -30.58
CA PRO A 58 -21.03 23.61 -31.40
C PRO A 58 -19.74 23.36 -32.19
N GLU A 59 -19.05 24.40 -32.66
CA GLU A 59 -17.76 24.26 -33.35
C GLU A 59 -16.67 23.71 -32.41
N ILE A 60 -16.62 24.21 -31.17
CA ILE A 60 -15.67 23.74 -30.16
C ILE A 60 -15.98 22.29 -29.80
N THR A 61 -17.26 21.95 -29.62
CA THR A 61 -17.71 20.58 -29.37
C THR A 61 -17.35 19.63 -30.51
N GLY A 62 -17.52 20.06 -31.77
CA GLY A 62 -17.10 19.29 -32.94
C GLY A 62 -15.59 19.05 -32.97
N ASP A 63 -14.78 20.07 -32.68
CA ASP A 63 -13.33 19.93 -32.58
C ASP A 63 -12.93 18.96 -31.44
N PHE A 64 -13.67 18.92 -30.33
CA PHE A 64 -13.44 17.92 -29.26
C PHE A 64 -13.77 16.49 -29.68
N VAL A 65 -14.85 16.29 -30.44
CA VAL A 65 -15.18 14.98 -31.03
C VAL A 65 -14.05 14.54 -31.96
N GLU A 66 -13.65 15.41 -32.90
CA GLU A 66 -12.57 15.13 -33.83
C GLU A 66 -11.25 14.82 -33.11
N PHE A 67 -10.92 15.58 -32.04
CA PHE A 67 -9.73 15.34 -31.23
C PHE A 67 -9.74 13.97 -30.53
N PHE A 68 -10.92 13.51 -30.08
CA PHE A 68 -11.08 12.17 -29.50
C PHE A 68 -10.85 11.09 -30.57
N GLU A 69 -11.54 11.21 -31.70
CA GLU A 69 -11.52 10.20 -32.76
C GLU A 69 -10.15 10.10 -33.44
N LEU A 70 -9.45 11.23 -33.67
CA LEU A 70 -8.06 11.22 -34.16
C LEU A 70 -7.13 10.39 -33.26
N GLY A 71 -7.35 10.47 -31.94
CA GLY A 71 -6.59 9.70 -30.98
C GLY A 71 -6.92 8.22 -30.97
N PHE A 72 -8.21 7.87 -31.06
CA PHE A 72 -8.66 6.55 -30.60
C PHE A 72 -9.41 5.72 -31.63
N ASP A 73 -9.87 6.30 -32.74
CA ASP A 73 -10.61 5.54 -33.76
C ASP A 73 -9.64 4.63 -34.54
N PRO A 74 -9.73 3.29 -34.39
CA PRO A 74 -8.89 2.36 -35.14
C PRO A 74 -9.22 2.38 -36.65
N ALA A 75 -10.43 2.77 -37.06
CA ALA A 75 -10.86 2.79 -38.46
C ALA A 75 -10.17 3.89 -39.29
N ARG A 76 -9.61 4.92 -38.64
CA ARG A 76 -8.87 6.00 -39.32
C ARG A 76 -7.54 5.56 -39.94
N GLN A 77 -7.03 4.36 -39.61
CA GLN A 77 -5.80 3.78 -40.20
C GLN A 77 -4.55 4.68 -40.17
N LEU A 78 -4.51 5.66 -39.25
CA LEU A 78 -3.35 6.53 -39.04
C LEU A 78 -2.28 5.83 -38.21
N GLY A 79 -1.01 6.01 -38.59
CA GLY A 79 0.14 5.62 -37.78
C GLY A 79 0.25 6.46 -36.50
N GLN A 80 0.99 5.96 -35.50
CA GLN A 80 1.10 6.62 -34.19
C GLN A 80 1.61 8.06 -34.29
N SER A 81 2.66 8.30 -35.08
CA SER A 81 3.23 9.65 -35.29
C SER A 81 2.25 10.60 -35.99
N GLU A 82 1.44 10.09 -36.92
CA GLU A 82 0.43 10.89 -37.63
C GLU A 82 -0.70 11.28 -36.69
N ARG A 83 -1.16 10.35 -35.84
CA ARG A 83 -2.17 10.63 -34.80
C ARG A 83 -1.69 11.71 -33.84
N VAL A 84 -0.46 11.58 -33.33
CA VAL A 84 0.11 12.57 -32.40
C VAL A 84 0.20 13.95 -33.07
N SER A 85 0.76 14.02 -34.28
CA SER A 85 0.90 15.29 -35.02
C SER A 85 -0.46 15.96 -35.33
N ALA A 86 -1.46 15.18 -35.76
CA ALA A 86 -2.80 15.68 -36.04
C ALA A 86 -3.49 16.17 -34.76
N ARG A 87 -3.35 15.44 -33.66
CA ARG A 87 -3.86 15.84 -32.34
C ARG A 87 -3.19 17.12 -31.85
N ASP A 88 -1.86 17.23 -31.93
CA ASP A 88 -1.14 18.44 -31.49
C ASP A 88 -1.59 19.68 -32.27
N THR A 89 -1.79 19.54 -33.59
CA THR A 89 -2.30 20.60 -34.45
C THR A 89 -3.71 21.05 -34.02
N LEU A 90 -4.61 20.09 -33.81
CA LEU A 90 -5.99 20.37 -33.41
C LEU A 90 -6.08 20.92 -31.97
N GLN A 91 -5.26 20.42 -31.05
CA GLN A 91 -5.16 20.92 -29.68
C GLN A 91 -4.74 22.40 -29.65
N ALA A 92 -3.76 22.78 -30.47
CA ALA A 92 -3.37 24.19 -30.61
C ALA A 92 -4.50 25.04 -31.20
N GLY A 93 -5.28 24.48 -32.13
CA GLY A 93 -6.49 25.09 -32.67
C GLY A 93 -7.58 25.31 -31.61
N LEU A 94 -7.93 24.26 -30.87
CA LEU A 94 -8.87 24.27 -29.76
C LEU A 94 -8.48 25.32 -28.72
N SER A 95 -7.22 25.36 -28.30
CA SER A 95 -6.72 26.33 -27.32
C SER A 95 -6.99 27.78 -27.78
N ARG A 96 -6.68 28.11 -29.03
CA ARG A 96 -6.95 29.45 -29.61
C ARG A 96 -8.44 29.77 -29.75
N ARG A 97 -9.32 28.76 -29.91
CA ARG A 97 -10.77 28.99 -29.95
C ARG A 97 -11.32 29.21 -28.55
N ILE A 98 -10.86 28.43 -27.58
CA ILE A 98 -11.24 28.55 -26.17
C ILE A 98 -10.86 29.94 -25.63
N GLU A 99 -9.67 30.46 -25.97
CA GLU A 99 -9.24 31.83 -25.61
C GLU A 99 -10.19 32.94 -26.13
N LYS A 100 -11.02 32.66 -27.14
CA LYS A 100 -11.97 33.64 -27.70
C LYS A 100 -13.37 33.55 -27.08
N VAL A 101 -13.64 32.53 -26.27
CA VAL A 101 -14.92 32.36 -25.58
C VAL A 101 -15.08 33.47 -24.55
N GLN A 102 -16.19 34.21 -24.64
CA GLN A 102 -16.46 35.36 -23.75
C GLN A 102 -17.07 34.95 -22.40
N ASP A 103 -17.65 33.75 -22.30
CA ASP A 103 -18.13 33.18 -21.04
C ASP A 103 -16.93 32.52 -20.33
N ASP A 104 -16.38 33.21 -19.33
CA ASP A 104 -15.19 32.76 -18.58
C ASP A 104 -15.38 31.36 -17.96
N ALA A 105 -16.59 31.02 -17.51
CA ALA A 105 -16.88 29.72 -16.94
C ALA A 105 -16.89 28.62 -18.01
N ALA A 106 -17.46 28.92 -19.19
CA ALA A 106 -17.39 28.01 -20.33
C ALA A 106 -15.96 27.84 -20.84
N ALA A 107 -15.18 28.92 -20.92
CA ALA A 107 -13.77 28.87 -21.31
C ALA A 107 -12.95 28.02 -20.34
N ALA A 108 -13.11 28.24 -19.03
CA ALA A 108 -12.45 27.45 -17.99
C ALA A 108 -12.82 25.96 -18.05
N PHE A 109 -14.09 25.65 -18.30
CA PHE A 109 -14.57 24.28 -18.51
C PHE A 109 -13.90 23.63 -19.73
N PHE A 110 -13.91 24.29 -20.90
CA PHE A 110 -13.29 23.74 -22.10
C PHE A 110 -11.78 23.58 -21.97
N SER A 111 -11.08 24.51 -21.28
CA SER A 111 -9.66 24.35 -20.97
C SER A 111 -9.41 23.10 -20.12
N ALA A 112 -10.25 22.85 -19.10
CA ALA A 112 -10.14 21.66 -18.26
C ALA A 112 -10.43 20.37 -19.06
N LEU A 113 -11.46 20.38 -19.92
CA LEU A 113 -11.80 19.25 -20.78
C LEU A 113 -10.65 18.93 -21.75
N LEU A 114 -10.06 19.95 -22.39
CA LEU A 114 -8.92 19.79 -23.29
C LEU A 114 -7.72 19.16 -22.61
N GLU A 115 -7.41 19.61 -21.39
CA GLU A 115 -6.33 19.05 -20.59
C GLU A 115 -6.52 17.56 -20.30
N VAL A 116 -7.70 17.17 -19.81
CA VAL A 116 -8.00 15.76 -19.47
C VAL A 116 -8.06 14.89 -20.72
N GLN A 117 -8.67 15.36 -21.80
CA GLN A 117 -8.75 14.61 -23.06
C GLN A 117 -7.38 14.48 -23.74
N ALA A 118 -6.53 15.50 -23.66
CA ALA A 118 -5.14 15.43 -24.13
C ALA A 118 -4.29 14.47 -23.28
N ALA A 119 -4.57 14.37 -21.98
CA ALA A 119 -3.93 13.40 -21.09
C ALA A 119 -4.38 11.96 -21.30
N THR A 120 -5.51 11.72 -22.00
CA THR A 120 -6.01 10.37 -22.26
C THR A 120 -5.13 9.65 -23.29
N VAL A 121 -4.74 8.41 -22.97
CA VAL A 121 -3.81 7.59 -23.75
C VAL A 121 -4.40 6.28 -24.28
N ARG A 122 -5.48 5.77 -23.67
CA ARG A 122 -6.23 4.61 -24.14
C ARG A 122 -7.71 4.72 -23.78
N THR A 123 -8.56 4.08 -24.57
CA THR A 123 -9.98 3.90 -24.26
C THR A 123 -10.53 2.62 -24.87
N ASN A 124 -11.52 2.02 -24.22
CA ASN A 124 -12.27 0.87 -24.75
C ASN A 124 -13.51 1.29 -25.57
N PHE A 125 -13.70 2.58 -25.85
CA PHE A 125 -14.88 3.11 -26.54
C PHE A 125 -15.26 2.32 -27.82
N TYR A 126 -14.27 2.01 -28.67
CA TYR A 126 -14.48 1.30 -29.93
C TYR A 126 -14.68 -0.22 -29.81
N GLN A 127 -14.59 -0.77 -28.58
CA GLN A 127 -14.91 -2.17 -28.30
C GLN A 127 -16.41 -2.42 -28.07
N LYS A 128 -17.23 -1.36 -27.94
CA LYS A 128 -18.67 -1.44 -27.69
C LYS A 128 -19.03 -2.26 -26.45
N LYS A 129 -18.34 -1.96 -25.35
CA LYS A 129 -18.51 -2.62 -24.03
C LYS A 129 -19.61 -1.91 -23.21
N PRO A 130 -20.18 -2.56 -22.17
CA PRO A 130 -21.18 -1.95 -21.29
C PRO A 130 -20.63 -0.84 -20.38
N THR A 131 -19.33 -0.56 -20.45
CA THR A 131 -18.60 0.42 -19.64
C THR A 131 -17.62 1.18 -20.51
N LEU A 132 -17.44 2.47 -20.26
CA LEU A 132 -16.39 3.29 -20.86
C LEU A 132 -15.20 3.37 -19.89
N ALA A 133 -14.02 3.01 -20.36
CA ALA A 133 -12.75 3.18 -19.68
C ALA A 133 -11.92 4.26 -20.40
N LEU A 134 -11.33 5.16 -19.62
CA LEU A 134 -10.41 6.19 -20.07
C LEU A 134 -9.13 6.06 -19.25
N LYS A 135 -8.04 5.61 -19.88
CA LYS A 135 -6.71 5.58 -19.26
C LYS A 135 -6.03 6.92 -19.51
N MET A 136 -5.60 7.61 -18.46
CA MET A 136 -5.06 8.96 -18.50
C MET A 136 -3.69 9.04 -17.84
N SER A 137 -2.81 9.89 -18.39
CA SER A 137 -1.56 10.31 -17.76
C SER A 137 -1.84 11.45 -16.78
N THR A 138 -2.06 11.13 -15.50
CA THR A 138 -2.48 12.14 -14.50
C THR A 138 -1.41 13.21 -14.27
N GLN A 139 -0.13 12.90 -14.50
CA GLN A 139 0.97 13.88 -14.43
C GLN A 139 0.80 15.06 -15.41
N LYS A 140 0.08 14.86 -16.52
CA LYS A 140 -0.23 15.91 -17.51
C LYS A 140 -1.47 16.74 -17.17
N ILE A 141 -2.16 16.44 -16.06
CA ILE A 141 -3.37 17.14 -15.61
C ILE A 141 -2.99 18.06 -14.45
N THR A 142 -2.80 19.34 -14.72
CA THR A 142 -2.43 20.37 -13.73
C THR A 142 -3.46 20.53 -12.63
N ARG A 143 -4.74 20.31 -12.92
CA ARG A 143 -5.84 20.32 -11.94
C ARG A 143 -5.88 19.10 -11.02
N ALA A 144 -5.17 18.03 -11.36
CA ALA A 144 -5.12 16.86 -10.49
C ALA A 144 -4.30 17.17 -9.23
N PRO A 145 -4.83 16.86 -8.02
CA PRO A 145 -4.12 17.08 -6.76
C PRO A 145 -2.87 16.19 -6.66
N GLN A 146 -1.88 16.65 -5.89
CA GLN A 146 -0.68 15.87 -5.59
C GLN A 146 -0.95 14.78 -4.53
N PRO A 147 -0.20 13.65 -4.59
CA PRO A 147 0.75 13.28 -5.63
C PRO A 147 0.02 12.78 -6.88
N ARG A 148 0.49 13.14 -8.08
CA ARG A 148 -0.12 12.74 -9.35
C ARG A 148 0.34 11.33 -9.78
N PRO A 149 -0.56 10.33 -9.87
CA PRO A 149 -0.22 9.00 -10.36
C PRO A 149 0.35 9.02 -11.79
N LEU A 150 1.12 7.99 -12.14
CA LEU A 150 1.59 7.79 -13.52
C LEU A 150 0.39 7.55 -14.45
N TRP A 151 -0.49 6.62 -14.06
CA TRP A 151 -1.70 6.27 -14.79
C TRP A 151 -2.93 6.31 -13.88
N GLU A 152 -4.03 6.82 -14.43
CA GLU A 152 -5.36 6.71 -13.86
C GLU A 152 -6.30 6.06 -14.88
N ILE A 153 -7.00 5.00 -14.51
CA ILE A 153 -8.04 4.41 -15.33
C ILE A 153 -9.39 4.82 -14.73
N TRP A 154 -10.04 5.78 -15.38
CA TRP A 154 -11.39 6.20 -15.05
C TRP A 154 -12.41 5.29 -15.74
N VAL A 155 -13.36 4.76 -15.00
CA VAL A 155 -14.42 3.88 -15.49
C VAL A 155 -15.77 4.52 -15.25
N TYR A 156 -16.57 4.57 -16.31
CA TYR A 156 -17.90 5.14 -16.29
C TYR A 156 -18.93 4.22 -16.94
N SER A 157 -20.09 4.08 -16.28
CA SER A 157 -21.31 3.49 -16.84
C SER A 157 -22.53 3.90 -15.98
N PRO A 158 -23.75 3.52 -16.39
CA PRO A 158 -24.96 3.75 -15.59
C PRO A 158 -25.00 2.87 -14.34
N LYS A 159 -24.19 1.80 -14.29
CA LYS A 159 -24.16 0.83 -13.18
C LYS A 159 -22.98 1.01 -12.22
N VAL A 160 -21.88 1.61 -12.69
CA VAL A 160 -20.65 1.78 -11.91
C VAL A 160 -19.87 3.00 -12.36
N GLU A 161 -19.35 3.75 -11.39
CA GLU A 161 -18.23 4.69 -11.54
C GLU A 161 -17.02 4.14 -10.79
N GLY A 162 -15.80 4.39 -11.27
CA GLY A 162 -14.61 3.95 -10.58
C GLY A 162 -13.32 4.57 -11.09
N THR A 163 -12.28 4.52 -10.27
CA THR A 163 -10.94 4.96 -10.62
C THR A 163 -9.90 3.93 -10.16
N HIS A 164 -8.84 3.76 -10.93
CA HIS A 164 -7.66 3.00 -10.51
C HIS A 164 -6.39 3.81 -10.75
N LEU A 165 -5.70 4.17 -9.66
CA LEU A 165 -4.52 5.03 -9.62
C LEU A 165 -3.26 4.17 -9.53
N ARG A 166 -2.27 4.36 -10.42
CA ARG A 166 -1.01 3.62 -10.46
C ARG A 166 0.18 4.57 -10.45
N PHE A 167 1.16 4.34 -9.58
CA PHE A 167 2.39 5.14 -9.50
C PHE A 167 3.57 4.56 -10.28
N GLY A 168 3.40 3.38 -10.88
CA GLY A 168 4.43 2.76 -11.71
C GLY A 168 3.85 1.72 -12.67
N MET A 169 4.70 1.26 -13.60
CA MET A 169 4.33 0.25 -14.60
C MET A 169 4.08 -1.13 -13.98
N VAL A 170 4.86 -1.50 -12.98
CA VAL A 170 4.59 -2.66 -12.13
C VAL A 170 4.02 -2.11 -10.84
N SER A 171 2.73 -2.34 -10.60
CA SER A 171 2.01 -1.75 -9.47
C SER A 171 0.96 -2.69 -8.93
N ARG A 172 0.70 -2.59 -7.62
CA ARG A 172 -0.27 -3.41 -6.91
C ARG A 172 -1.02 -2.60 -5.86
N GLY A 173 -2.31 -2.90 -5.71
CA GLY A 173 -3.20 -2.11 -4.88
C GLY A 173 -4.55 -2.74 -4.60
N GLY A 174 -5.06 -2.47 -3.40
CA GLY A 174 -6.42 -2.84 -3.01
C GLY A 174 -7.49 -2.08 -3.80
N LEU A 175 -8.63 -2.73 -4.05
CA LEU A 175 -9.81 -2.13 -4.67
C LEU A 175 -10.93 -1.95 -3.64
N ARG A 176 -11.32 -0.71 -3.37
CA ARG A 176 -12.36 -0.38 -2.39
C ARG A 176 -13.74 -0.25 -3.03
N TRP A 177 -14.74 -0.84 -2.40
CA TRP A 177 -16.13 -0.43 -2.63
C TRP A 177 -16.38 0.82 -1.78
N SER A 178 -16.51 1.97 -2.44
CA SER A 178 -16.77 3.25 -1.79
C SER A 178 -18.28 3.55 -1.74
N ASP A 179 -18.72 4.14 -0.64
CA ASP A 179 -20.05 4.70 -0.43
C ASP A 179 -20.09 6.23 -0.64
N ARG A 180 -19.03 6.81 -1.22
CA ARG A 180 -18.84 8.26 -1.44
C ARG A 180 -18.94 8.66 -2.92
N PRO A 181 -20.13 8.63 -3.55
CA PRO A 181 -20.28 8.90 -4.98
C PRO A 181 -19.75 10.28 -5.43
N GLU A 182 -19.74 11.26 -4.54
CA GLU A 182 -19.36 12.64 -4.88
C GLU A 182 -17.84 12.89 -4.82
N ASP A 183 -17.08 12.10 -4.06
CA ASP A 183 -15.63 12.35 -3.86
C ASP A 183 -14.77 11.10 -3.62
N PHE A 184 -15.24 9.91 -4.02
CA PHE A 184 -14.48 8.67 -3.86
C PHE A 184 -13.07 8.74 -4.48
N ARG A 185 -12.84 9.51 -5.54
CA ARG A 185 -11.47 9.67 -6.09
C ARG A 185 -10.52 10.28 -5.06
N THR A 186 -10.99 11.26 -4.27
CA THR A 186 -10.22 11.86 -3.18
C THR A 186 -9.94 10.84 -2.08
N GLU A 187 -10.93 10.03 -1.73
CA GLU A 187 -10.76 8.90 -0.80
C GLU A 187 -9.66 7.94 -1.30
N ILE A 188 -9.76 7.47 -2.55
CA ILE A 188 -8.80 6.52 -3.14
C ILE A 188 -7.40 7.12 -3.25
N LEU A 189 -7.28 8.41 -3.58
CA LEU A 189 -6.00 9.11 -3.60
C LEU A 189 -5.41 9.23 -2.19
N GLY A 190 -6.23 9.45 -1.15
CA GLY A 190 -5.77 9.43 0.24
C GLY A 190 -5.17 8.07 0.63
N LEU A 191 -5.81 6.98 0.21
CA LEU A 191 -5.35 5.62 0.53
C LEU A 191 -4.04 5.23 -0.18
N VAL A 192 -3.83 5.68 -1.42
CA VAL A 192 -2.60 5.31 -2.16
C VAL A 192 -1.37 6.07 -1.67
N LYS A 193 -1.52 7.25 -1.06
CA LYS A 193 -0.41 8.00 -0.44
C LYS A 193 0.32 7.13 0.60
N ALA A 194 -0.44 6.46 1.47
CA ALA A 194 0.10 5.55 2.49
C ALA A 194 0.76 4.29 1.90
N GLN A 195 0.38 3.88 0.68
CA GLN A 195 0.86 2.64 0.07
C GLN A 195 2.31 2.74 -0.44
N ARG A 196 2.81 3.96 -0.73
CA ARG A 196 4.15 4.13 -1.32
C ARG A 196 5.26 3.69 -0.37
N VAL A 197 5.23 4.15 0.87
CA VAL A 197 6.18 3.74 1.93
C VAL A 197 6.06 2.24 2.22
N LYS A 198 4.82 1.72 2.29
CA LYS A 198 4.55 0.30 2.56
C LYS A 198 5.11 -0.64 1.48
N ASN A 199 5.13 -0.20 0.22
CA ASN A 199 5.63 -0.99 -0.89
C ASN A 199 7.14 -0.87 -1.11
N ALA A 200 7.88 -0.13 -0.28
CA ALA A 200 9.32 0.07 -0.49
C ALA A 200 10.16 -1.21 -0.39
N VAL A 201 9.60 -2.28 0.18
CA VAL A 201 10.28 -3.57 0.40
C VAL A 201 9.94 -4.62 -0.66
N ILE A 202 8.95 -4.35 -1.51
CA ILE A 202 8.42 -5.27 -2.54
C ILE A 202 8.68 -4.75 -3.96
N ILE A 203 8.44 -5.61 -4.94
CA ILE A 203 8.61 -5.28 -6.37
C ILE A 203 7.62 -4.24 -6.91
N PRO A 204 6.29 -4.37 -6.70
CA PRO A 204 5.34 -3.44 -7.31
C PRO A 204 5.26 -2.11 -6.56
N ASN A 205 5.27 -1.02 -7.32
CA ASN A 205 4.90 0.31 -6.82
C ASN A 205 3.46 0.34 -6.30
N GLY A 206 3.11 1.35 -5.52
CA GLY A 206 1.74 1.54 -5.03
C GLY A 206 0.72 1.75 -6.16
N SER A 207 -0.40 1.01 -6.11
CA SER A 207 -1.64 1.39 -6.75
C SER A 207 -2.80 1.36 -5.75
N LYS A 208 -3.93 1.95 -6.14
CA LYS A 208 -5.20 1.81 -5.42
C LYS A 208 -6.33 2.05 -6.38
N GLY A 209 -7.40 1.29 -6.24
CA GLY A 209 -8.63 1.58 -6.97
C GLY A 209 -9.83 1.66 -6.05
N GLY A 210 -10.89 2.24 -6.57
CA GLY A 210 -12.19 2.20 -5.93
C GLY A 210 -13.30 2.36 -6.94
N PHE A 211 -14.44 1.80 -6.59
CA PHE A 211 -15.64 1.84 -7.41
C PHE A 211 -16.87 2.12 -6.55
N VAL A 212 -17.86 2.71 -7.19
CA VAL A 212 -19.16 3.07 -6.62
C VAL A 212 -20.23 2.42 -7.50
N PRO A 213 -20.91 1.37 -7.00
CA PRO A 213 -22.10 0.83 -7.66
C PRO A 213 -23.22 1.87 -7.64
N LYS A 214 -23.95 1.98 -8.75
CA LYS A 214 -25.05 2.92 -8.91
C LYS A 214 -26.40 2.20 -8.84
N GLY A 215 -27.41 2.91 -8.36
CA GLY A 215 -28.79 2.40 -8.28
C GLY A 215 -28.95 1.22 -7.32
N LEU A 216 -28.11 1.15 -6.27
CA LEU A 216 -28.23 0.13 -5.23
C LEU A 216 -29.59 0.24 -4.50
N PRO A 217 -30.20 -0.90 -4.09
CA PRO A 217 -31.36 -0.89 -3.24
C PRO A 217 -30.99 -0.48 -1.81
N ASP A 218 -31.99 -0.39 -0.93
CA ASP A 218 -31.73 -0.16 0.50
C ASP A 218 -30.91 -1.33 1.08
N ARG A 219 -29.79 -1.00 1.73
CA ARG A 219 -28.79 -1.97 2.20
C ARG A 219 -29.36 -2.95 3.22
N ASP A 220 -30.19 -2.46 4.13
CA ASP A 220 -30.63 -3.22 5.28
C ASP A 220 -31.92 -4.00 4.96
N ARG A 221 -32.79 -3.43 4.10
CA ARG A 221 -34.02 -4.06 3.64
C ARG A 221 -33.79 -5.16 2.58
N GLU A 222 -32.82 -4.97 1.69
CA GLU A 222 -32.61 -5.83 0.51
C GLU A 222 -31.15 -6.30 0.41
N LYS A 223 -30.64 -6.84 1.52
CA LYS A 223 -29.22 -7.19 1.70
C LYS A 223 -28.67 -8.12 0.62
N GLU A 224 -29.39 -9.18 0.23
CA GLU A 224 -28.92 -10.09 -0.82
C GLU A 224 -28.78 -9.37 -2.17
N LEU A 225 -29.77 -8.57 -2.56
CA LEU A 225 -29.76 -7.82 -3.82
C LEU A 225 -28.68 -6.73 -3.80
N TYR A 226 -28.52 -6.02 -2.69
CA TYR A 226 -27.44 -5.06 -2.48
C TYR A 226 -26.06 -5.70 -2.71
N SER A 227 -25.81 -6.85 -2.06
CA SER A 227 -24.55 -7.57 -2.20
C SER A 227 -24.34 -8.07 -3.63
N GLN A 228 -25.38 -8.61 -4.28
CA GLN A 228 -25.30 -9.10 -5.65
C GLN A 228 -24.97 -7.96 -6.64
N MET A 229 -25.65 -6.81 -6.52
CA MET A 229 -25.40 -5.66 -7.38
C MET A 229 -24.00 -5.08 -7.19
N GLY A 230 -23.47 -5.11 -5.96
CA GLY A 230 -22.08 -4.76 -5.67
C GLY A 230 -21.08 -5.64 -6.40
N VAL A 231 -21.28 -6.97 -6.36
CA VAL A 231 -20.43 -7.94 -7.09
C VAL A 231 -20.49 -7.73 -8.61
N GLU A 232 -21.68 -7.46 -9.16
CA GLU A 232 -21.82 -7.19 -10.59
C GLU A 232 -21.15 -5.87 -11.01
N ALA A 233 -21.25 -4.81 -10.21
CA ALA A 233 -20.53 -3.57 -10.44
C ALA A 233 -19.01 -3.77 -10.37
N TYR A 234 -18.52 -4.59 -9.44
CA TYR A 234 -17.12 -4.96 -9.36
C TYR A 234 -16.63 -5.70 -10.61
N LYS A 235 -17.40 -6.68 -11.11
CA LYS A 235 -17.07 -7.40 -12.36
C LYS A 235 -16.99 -6.46 -13.55
N LEU A 236 -17.92 -5.50 -13.65
CA LEU A 236 -17.89 -4.46 -14.68
C LEU A 236 -16.61 -3.64 -14.57
N PHE A 237 -16.30 -3.15 -13.36
CA PHE A 237 -15.10 -2.35 -13.11
C PHE A 237 -13.81 -3.09 -13.48
N ILE A 238 -13.58 -4.31 -12.99
CA ILE A 238 -12.41 -5.13 -13.35
C ILE A 238 -12.36 -5.37 -14.87
N GLY A 239 -13.50 -5.69 -15.46
CA GLY A 239 -13.61 -5.87 -16.90
C GLY A 239 -13.13 -4.64 -17.68
N SER A 240 -13.53 -3.45 -17.25
CA SER A 240 -13.11 -2.18 -17.85
C SER A 240 -11.61 -1.92 -17.68
N LEU A 241 -11.00 -2.30 -16.55
CA LEU A 241 -9.55 -2.17 -16.37
C LEU A 241 -8.80 -3.07 -17.36
N LEU A 242 -9.26 -4.31 -17.53
CA LEU A 242 -8.67 -5.27 -18.48
C LEU A 242 -8.91 -4.85 -19.95
N ASP A 243 -10.02 -4.17 -20.24
CA ASP A 243 -10.35 -3.71 -21.60
C ASP A 243 -9.33 -2.68 -22.16
N VAL A 244 -8.54 -2.03 -21.31
CA VAL A 244 -7.52 -1.02 -21.70
C VAL A 244 -6.09 -1.42 -21.30
N THR A 245 -5.89 -2.61 -20.75
CA THR A 245 -4.58 -3.14 -20.33
C THR A 245 -4.06 -4.14 -21.37
N ASP A 246 -2.78 -4.04 -21.77
CA ASP A 246 -2.19 -5.00 -22.70
C ASP A 246 -2.10 -6.40 -22.07
N ASN A 247 -2.08 -7.44 -22.91
CA ASN A 247 -1.83 -8.80 -22.47
C ASN A 247 -0.41 -9.24 -22.85
N LEU A 248 0.18 -10.18 -22.10
CA LEU A 248 1.49 -10.76 -22.37
C LEU A 248 1.34 -12.20 -22.87
N GLN A 249 1.51 -12.41 -24.17
CA GLN A 249 1.40 -13.75 -24.75
C GLN A 249 2.78 -14.39 -24.89
N ASN A 250 2.89 -15.67 -24.54
CA ASN A 250 4.07 -16.47 -24.81
C ASN A 250 3.80 -17.34 -26.05
N SER A 251 4.52 -17.10 -27.15
CA SER A 251 4.38 -17.88 -28.38
C SER A 251 5.75 -18.32 -28.86
N GLY A 252 5.99 -19.63 -28.93
CA GLY A 252 7.27 -20.19 -29.39
C GLY A 252 8.48 -19.84 -28.52
N GLY A 253 8.27 -19.50 -27.23
CA GLY A 253 9.33 -19.05 -26.32
C GLY A 253 9.62 -17.55 -26.37
N GLU A 254 8.96 -16.79 -27.25
CA GLU A 254 9.04 -15.34 -27.30
C GLU A 254 7.82 -14.69 -26.65
N ARG A 255 8.08 -13.66 -25.84
CA ARG A 255 7.04 -12.84 -25.23
C ARG A 255 6.61 -11.73 -26.18
N LYS A 256 5.33 -11.69 -26.47
CA LYS A 256 4.71 -10.66 -27.28
C LYS A 256 3.63 -9.94 -26.50
N ILE A 257 3.76 -8.61 -26.43
CA ILE A 257 2.72 -7.76 -25.87
C ILE A 257 1.64 -7.59 -26.93
N LYS A 258 0.38 -7.81 -26.53
CA LYS A 258 -0.79 -7.67 -27.39
C LYS A 258 -1.77 -6.69 -26.74
N SER A 259 -2.02 -5.57 -27.40
CA SER A 259 -3.06 -4.64 -26.97
C SER A 259 -4.46 -5.22 -27.17
N PRO A 260 -5.45 -4.81 -26.36
CA PRO A 260 -6.84 -5.22 -26.55
C PRO A 260 -7.35 -4.84 -27.95
N GLU A 261 -8.27 -5.64 -28.48
CA GLU A 261 -8.85 -5.38 -29.80
C GLU A 261 -9.51 -4.01 -29.85
N ASN A 262 -9.42 -3.31 -30.97
CA ASN A 262 -10.01 -1.97 -31.16
C ASN A 262 -9.59 -0.93 -30.11
N VAL A 263 -8.40 -1.07 -29.51
CA VAL A 263 -7.79 -0.06 -28.65
C VAL A 263 -6.55 0.50 -29.32
N VAL A 264 -6.52 1.81 -29.54
CA VAL A 264 -5.32 2.53 -29.95
C VAL A 264 -4.55 2.94 -28.69
N ALA A 265 -3.32 2.46 -28.56
CA ALA A 265 -2.41 2.84 -27.48
C ALA A 265 -1.54 4.03 -27.91
N LEU A 266 -1.65 5.15 -27.20
CA LEU A 266 -0.82 6.34 -27.41
C LEU A 266 0.37 6.40 -26.44
N ASP A 267 0.37 5.53 -25.44
CA ASP A 267 1.45 5.27 -24.49
C ASP A 267 2.28 4.04 -24.89
N GLY A 268 3.27 3.71 -24.05
CA GLY A 268 4.08 2.51 -24.22
C GLY A 268 3.36 1.22 -23.81
N PRO A 269 4.03 0.06 -23.93
CA PRO A 269 3.47 -1.22 -23.51
C PRO A 269 3.14 -1.25 -22.02
N ASP A 270 1.95 -1.74 -21.67
CA ASP A 270 1.42 -1.77 -20.31
C ASP A 270 0.58 -3.03 -20.08
N HIS A 271 1.24 -4.10 -19.64
CA HIS A 271 0.63 -5.42 -19.50
C HIS A 271 0.48 -5.89 -18.05
N TYR A 272 1.02 -5.15 -17.08
CA TYR A 272 1.02 -5.57 -15.68
C TYR A 272 -0.05 -4.82 -14.89
N LEU A 273 -1.07 -5.55 -14.43
CA LEU A 273 -2.13 -5.06 -13.56
C LEU A 273 -2.43 -6.13 -12.52
N VAL A 274 -2.08 -5.86 -11.26
CA VAL A 274 -2.42 -6.73 -10.12
C VAL A 274 -3.28 -5.96 -9.14
N VAL A 275 -4.36 -6.59 -8.69
CA VAL A 275 -5.32 -6.02 -7.75
C VAL A 275 -5.30 -6.80 -6.44
N ALA A 276 -5.84 -6.21 -5.38
CA ALA A 276 -6.03 -6.87 -4.10
C ALA A 276 -7.39 -6.48 -3.51
N ALA A 277 -7.84 -7.23 -2.50
CA ALA A 277 -9.02 -6.86 -1.74
C ALA A 277 -8.75 -5.62 -0.85
N ASP A 278 -9.81 -4.88 -0.56
CA ASP A 278 -9.88 -3.80 0.42
C ASP A 278 -11.26 -3.82 1.12
N LYS A 279 -11.61 -2.75 1.84
CA LYS A 279 -12.93 -2.55 2.45
C LYS A 279 -14.03 -2.75 1.39
N GLY A 280 -14.96 -3.65 1.72
CA GLY A 280 -16.11 -3.99 0.89
C GLY A 280 -15.83 -4.99 -0.24
N THR A 281 -14.59 -5.47 -0.41
CA THR A 281 -14.21 -6.42 -1.47
C THR A 281 -13.44 -7.64 -0.96
N ALA A 282 -13.44 -7.89 0.36
CA ALA A 282 -12.69 -8.96 1.02
C ALA A 282 -12.85 -10.35 0.36
N THR A 283 -14.06 -10.68 -0.14
CA THR A 283 -14.36 -11.97 -0.77
C THR A 283 -14.31 -11.94 -2.31
N PHE A 284 -13.81 -10.85 -2.91
CA PHE A 284 -13.92 -10.60 -4.35
C PHE A 284 -12.68 -11.01 -5.15
N SER A 285 -11.57 -11.39 -4.51
CA SER A 285 -10.34 -11.80 -5.19
C SER A 285 -10.57 -12.97 -6.17
N ASP A 286 -11.33 -13.99 -5.76
CA ASP A 286 -11.68 -15.12 -6.64
C ASP A 286 -12.52 -14.70 -7.85
N THR A 287 -13.38 -13.68 -7.68
CA THR A 287 -14.16 -13.12 -8.79
C THR A 287 -13.25 -12.43 -9.80
N ALA A 288 -12.25 -11.67 -9.33
CA ALA A 288 -11.26 -11.03 -10.20
C ALA A 288 -10.37 -12.06 -10.92
N ASN A 289 -9.88 -13.08 -10.21
CA ASN A 289 -9.07 -14.17 -10.77
C ASN A 289 -9.84 -14.96 -11.83
N THR A 290 -11.10 -15.32 -11.54
CA THR A 290 -11.98 -15.99 -12.52
C THR A 290 -12.14 -15.16 -13.79
N LEU A 291 -12.32 -13.84 -13.66
CA LEU A 291 -12.46 -12.95 -14.81
C LEU A 291 -11.18 -12.86 -15.63
N SER A 292 -10.02 -12.73 -14.96
CA SER A 292 -8.69 -12.76 -15.59
C SER A 292 -8.48 -14.04 -16.41
N THR A 293 -8.68 -15.20 -15.79
CA THR A 293 -8.55 -16.51 -16.46
C THR A 293 -9.52 -16.67 -17.63
N SER A 294 -10.79 -16.31 -17.45
CA SER A 294 -11.81 -16.40 -18.51
C SER A 294 -11.49 -15.55 -19.75
N ARG A 295 -10.74 -14.46 -19.56
CA ARG A 295 -10.31 -13.55 -20.62
C ARG A 295 -8.94 -13.92 -21.20
N GLY A 296 -8.33 -15.00 -20.71
CA GLY A 296 -6.98 -15.42 -21.10
C GLY A 296 -5.93 -14.35 -20.79
N PHE A 297 -6.14 -13.57 -19.72
CA PHE A 297 -5.15 -12.61 -19.27
C PHE A 297 -3.97 -13.35 -18.63
N TRP A 298 -2.74 -12.95 -18.98
CA TRP A 298 -1.54 -13.74 -18.71
C TRP A 298 -1.22 -13.97 -17.24
N LEU A 299 -1.73 -13.11 -16.35
CA LEU A 299 -1.58 -13.28 -14.91
C LEU A 299 -2.51 -14.35 -14.35
N GLY A 300 -3.51 -14.84 -15.08
CA GLY A 300 -4.41 -15.90 -14.61
C GLY A 300 -4.99 -15.57 -13.23
N ASP A 301 -4.80 -16.48 -12.27
CA ASP A 301 -5.20 -16.34 -10.87
C ASP A 301 -4.13 -15.67 -9.96
N ALA A 302 -3.04 -15.18 -10.54
CA ALA A 302 -2.11 -14.23 -9.92
C ALA A 302 -2.56 -12.77 -10.13
N PHE A 303 -3.66 -12.54 -10.86
CA PHE A 303 -4.21 -11.20 -11.10
C PHE A 303 -4.68 -10.51 -9.82
N ALA A 304 -5.30 -11.26 -8.91
CA ALA A 304 -5.74 -10.79 -7.60
C ALA A 304 -5.11 -11.61 -6.48
N SER A 305 -4.42 -10.95 -5.55
CA SER A 305 -3.86 -11.60 -4.35
C SER A 305 -4.94 -11.88 -3.30
N GLY A 306 -4.73 -12.91 -2.46
CA GLY A 306 -5.67 -13.27 -1.38
C GLY A 306 -6.94 -13.98 -1.87
N GLY A 307 -6.83 -14.75 -2.95
CA GLY A 307 -7.89 -15.69 -3.39
C GLY A 307 -7.84 -17.01 -2.62
N SER A 308 -8.78 -17.91 -2.91
CA SER A 308 -8.90 -19.24 -2.27
C SER A 308 -7.77 -20.21 -2.58
N VAL A 309 -6.99 -19.96 -3.64
CA VAL A 309 -5.78 -20.71 -3.99
C VAL A 309 -4.60 -19.77 -3.81
N GLY A 310 -3.83 -19.93 -2.75
CA GLY A 310 -2.73 -19.03 -2.40
C GLY A 310 -2.30 -19.16 -0.94
N PHE A 311 -1.63 -18.12 -0.44
CA PHE A 311 -1.21 -18.05 0.94
C PHE A 311 -2.33 -17.47 1.79
N ASP A 312 -2.86 -18.25 2.75
CA ASP A 312 -3.81 -17.71 3.72
C ASP A 312 -3.04 -16.93 4.81
N HIS A 313 -3.13 -15.61 4.74
CA HIS A 313 -2.38 -14.73 5.64
C HIS A 313 -2.79 -14.89 7.11
N LYS A 314 -4.04 -15.26 7.36
CA LYS A 314 -4.56 -15.44 8.72
C LYS A 314 -4.05 -16.75 9.30
N ASP A 315 -4.10 -17.83 8.53
CA ASP A 315 -3.57 -19.13 8.96
C ASP A 315 -2.05 -19.07 9.13
N MET A 316 -1.34 -18.34 8.26
CA MET A 316 0.09 -18.08 8.43
C MET A 316 0.41 -17.14 9.61
N GLY A 317 -0.57 -16.32 10.03
CA GLY A 317 -0.42 -15.23 10.98
C GLY A 317 0.65 -14.21 10.58
N ILE A 318 0.95 -14.08 9.28
CA ILE A 318 2.22 -13.50 8.81
C ILE A 318 2.33 -12.00 9.08
N THR A 319 1.22 -11.26 8.97
CA THR A 319 1.18 -9.83 9.32
C THR A 319 1.43 -9.61 10.81
N ALA A 320 0.82 -10.41 11.67
CA ALA A 320 1.04 -10.32 13.11
C ALA A 320 2.48 -10.71 13.47
N ARG A 321 3.01 -11.77 12.87
CA ARG A 321 4.40 -12.23 13.05
C ARG A 321 5.40 -11.16 12.63
N GLY A 322 5.18 -10.48 11.49
CA GLY A 322 5.98 -9.35 11.04
C GLY A 322 6.01 -8.21 12.06
N ALA A 323 4.83 -7.75 12.51
CA ALA A 323 4.75 -6.69 13.51
C ALA A 323 5.39 -7.10 14.84
N TRP A 324 5.36 -8.39 15.16
CA TRP A 324 6.00 -8.94 16.35
C TRP A 324 7.53 -8.96 16.27
N GLU A 325 8.13 -8.96 15.07
CA GLU A 325 9.57 -8.75 14.92
C GLU A 325 9.98 -7.33 15.40
N SER A 326 9.14 -6.32 15.13
CA SER A 326 9.31 -4.97 15.70
C SER A 326 9.14 -4.97 17.21
N VAL A 327 8.11 -5.66 17.74
CA VAL A 327 7.91 -5.82 19.20
C VAL A 327 9.16 -6.39 19.85
N LYS A 328 9.64 -7.56 19.39
CA LYS A 328 10.86 -8.19 19.92
C LYS A 328 12.06 -7.25 19.89
N ARG A 329 12.20 -6.48 18.81
CA ARG A 329 13.32 -5.54 18.65
C ARG A 329 13.22 -4.33 19.59
N HIS A 330 12.04 -3.76 19.78
CA HIS A 330 11.81 -2.67 20.72
C HIS A 330 12.03 -3.12 22.17
N PHE A 331 11.51 -4.30 22.56
CA PHE A 331 11.76 -4.85 23.89
C PHE A 331 13.24 -5.18 24.13
N ALA A 332 13.98 -5.65 23.12
CA ALA A 332 15.44 -5.82 23.22
C ALA A 332 16.17 -4.50 23.48
N SER A 333 15.68 -3.37 22.95
CA SER A 333 16.20 -2.02 23.27
C SER A 333 15.97 -1.64 24.75
N LEU A 334 15.01 -2.26 25.42
CA LEU A 334 14.74 -2.11 26.85
C LEU A 334 15.41 -3.20 27.71
N GLN A 335 16.25 -4.05 27.10
CA GLN A 335 16.89 -5.20 27.75
C GLN A 335 15.89 -6.19 28.37
N HIS A 336 14.73 -6.35 27.74
CA HIS A 336 13.68 -7.27 28.16
C HIS A 336 13.37 -8.23 27.02
N ASP A 337 13.29 -9.52 27.31
CA ASP A 337 12.92 -10.53 26.33
C ASP A 337 11.42 -10.83 26.38
N SER A 338 10.65 -10.22 25.47
CA SER A 338 9.19 -10.43 25.36
C SER A 338 8.77 -11.86 25.02
N GLN A 339 9.73 -12.78 24.81
CA GLN A 339 9.46 -14.19 24.55
C GLN A 339 9.72 -15.08 25.78
N SER A 340 10.34 -14.56 26.84
CA SER A 340 10.67 -15.34 28.05
C SER A 340 10.35 -14.62 29.36
N GLU A 341 9.97 -13.35 29.32
CA GLU A 341 9.67 -12.53 30.48
C GLU A 341 8.28 -11.89 30.37
N ASP A 342 7.56 -11.83 31.50
CA ASP A 342 6.21 -11.26 31.59
C ASP A 342 6.19 -9.75 31.37
N PHE A 343 5.23 -9.26 30.56
CA PHE A 343 5.00 -7.85 30.30
C PHE A 343 3.52 -7.51 30.13
N THR A 344 3.16 -6.27 30.41
CA THR A 344 1.78 -5.77 30.31
C THR A 344 1.45 -5.29 28.91
N MET A 345 0.24 -5.59 28.44
CA MET A 345 -0.23 -5.21 27.12
C MET A 345 -1.66 -4.65 27.19
N VAL A 346 -1.92 -3.61 26.39
CA VAL A 346 -3.27 -3.28 25.93
C VAL A 346 -3.34 -3.37 24.40
N GLY A 347 -4.52 -3.54 23.83
CA GLY A 347 -4.60 -3.50 22.38
C GLY A 347 -5.98 -3.34 21.74
N VAL A 348 -5.94 -3.14 20.43
CA VAL A 348 -7.12 -2.92 19.60
C VAL A 348 -7.39 -4.18 18.79
N GLY A 349 -8.52 -4.83 19.02
CA GLY A 349 -8.96 -6.02 18.31
C GLY A 349 -9.64 -7.05 19.20
N GLY A 350 -10.00 -8.18 18.60
CA GLY A 350 -10.56 -9.34 19.28
C GLY A 350 -9.90 -10.63 18.79
N MET A 351 -10.02 -11.70 19.57
CA MET A 351 -9.33 -12.97 19.31
C MET A 351 -9.68 -13.63 17.98
N ALA A 352 -10.84 -13.33 17.37
CA ALA A 352 -11.18 -13.83 16.03
C ALA A 352 -10.46 -13.08 14.89
N GLY A 353 -9.89 -11.90 15.18
CA GLY A 353 -9.21 -11.05 14.20
C GLY A 353 -7.90 -11.65 13.76
N ASP A 354 -7.57 -11.48 12.48
CA ASP A 354 -6.32 -11.95 11.87
C ASP A 354 -5.10 -11.41 12.62
N VAL A 355 -4.94 -10.09 12.66
CA VAL A 355 -3.74 -9.49 13.24
C VAL A 355 -3.74 -9.54 14.76
N PHE A 356 -4.81 -9.08 15.42
CA PHE A 356 -4.87 -9.08 16.88
C PHE A 356 -4.83 -10.49 17.47
N GLY A 357 -5.63 -11.41 16.92
CA GLY A 357 -5.74 -12.78 17.44
C GLY A 357 -4.42 -13.53 17.33
N ASN A 358 -3.77 -13.49 16.16
CA ASN A 358 -2.45 -14.08 16.00
C ASN A 358 -1.41 -13.39 16.91
N GLY A 359 -1.39 -12.05 16.94
CA GLY A 359 -0.44 -11.28 17.75
C GLY A 359 -0.51 -11.59 19.24
N ALA A 360 -1.73 -11.71 19.78
CA ALA A 360 -1.97 -12.03 21.19
C ALA A 360 -1.57 -13.48 21.59
N LEU A 361 -1.15 -14.30 20.62
CA LEU A 361 -0.63 -15.65 20.80
C LEU A 361 0.88 -15.80 20.49
N LEU A 362 1.56 -14.73 20.07
CA LEU A 362 3.00 -14.75 19.77
C LEU A 362 3.90 -14.66 21.02
N SER A 363 3.30 -14.61 22.21
CA SER A 363 4.02 -14.78 23.47
C SER A 363 3.10 -15.30 24.58
N GLU A 364 3.56 -16.31 25.30
CA GLU A 364 2.89 -16.85 26.49
C GLU A 364 2.99 -15.89 27.70
N HIS A 365 3.89 -14.91 27.61
CA HIS A 365 4.22 -13.98 28.68
C HIS A 365 3.40 -12.67 28.66
N ILE A 366 2.43 -12.58 27.75
CA ILE A 366 1.53 -11.42 27.65
C ILE A 366 0.57 -11.42 28.84
N ARG A 367 0.65 -10.36 29.65
CA ARG A 367 -0.37 -9.94 30.62
C ARG A 367 -1.30 -8.92 29.96
N LEU A 368 -2.36 -9.41 29.31
CA LEU A 368 -3.33 -8.57 28.58
C LEU A 368 -4.27 -7.84 29.55
N ILE A 369 -3.96 -6.57 29.83
CA ILE A 369 -4.71 -5.75 30.79
C ILE A 369 -6.08 -5.35 30.24
N ALA A 370 -6.11 -4.97 28.96
CA ALA A 370 -7.35 -4.60 28.30
C ALA A 370 -7.26 -4.77 26.78
N ALA A 371 -8.39 -5.06 26.15
CA ALA A 371 -8.53 -5.03 24.70
C ALA A 371 -9.94 -4.62 24.31
N PHE A 372 -10.11 -4.05 23.12
CA PHE A 372 -11.45 -3.69 22.65
C PHE A 372 -11.58 -3.91 21.14
N ASP A 373 -12.77 -4.35 20.71
CA ASP A 373 -13.14 -4.49 19.31
C ASP A 373 -14.35 -3.60 18.98
N SER A 374 -15.04 -3.84 17.87
CA SER A 374 -16.23 -3.06 17.48
C SER A 374 -17.45 -3.29 18.38
N ARG A 375 -17.42 -4.26 19.30
CA ARG A 375 -18.58 -4.70 20.10
C ARG A 375 -18.32 -4.64 21.60
N HIS A 376 -17.13 -5.00 22.05
CA HIS A 376 -16.82 -5.23 23.45
C HIS A 376 -15.53 -4.55 23.89
N ILE A 377 -15.46 -4.30 25.19
CA ILE A 377 -14.27 -3.90 25.93
C ILE A 377 -13.98 -5.01 26.94
N PHE A 378 -12.85 -5.69 26.81
CA PHE A 378 -12.31 -6.68 27.74
C PHE A 378 -11.32 -6.00 28.68
N ILE A 379 -11.43 -6.27 29.99
CA ILE A 379 -10.53 -5.78 31.02
C ILE A 379 -10.20 -6.91 31.99
N ASP A 380 -8.92 -7.10 32.25
CA ASP A 380 -8.40 -7.94 33.31
C ASP A 380 -7.26 -7.18 34.02
N PRO A 381 -7.47 -6.61 35.22
CA PRO A 381 -6.48 -5.72 35.85
C PRO A 381 -5.20 -6.43 36.31
N GLN A 382 -5.25 -7.73 36.61
CA GLN A 382 -4.13 -8.54 37.10
C GLN A 382 -4.15 -9.95 36.46
N PRO A 383 -3.95 -10.06 35.13
CA PRO A 383 -4.02 -11.33 34.43
C PRO A 383 -2.81 -12.21 34.79
N ASP A 384 -3.05 -13.50 35.03
CA ASP A 384 -1.98 -14.52 35.03
C ASP A 384 -1.60 -14.85 33.58
N ALA A 385 -0.32 -14.69 33.23
CA ALA A 385 0.13 -14.83 31.85
C ALA A 385 -0.16 -16.24 31.29
N ALA A 386 0.14 -17.28 32.07
CA ALA A 386 0.04 -18.67 31.63
C ALA A 386 -1.41 -19.15 31.48
N SER A 387 -2.30 -18.86 32.42
CA SER A 387 -3.72 -19.23 32.31
C SER A 387 -4.44 -18.41 31.25
N SER A 388 -4.18 -17.09 31.21
CA SER A 388 -4.80 -16.21 30.24
C SER A 388 -4.34 -16.50 28.80
N TYR A 389 -3.09 -16.94 28.58
CA TYR A 389 -2.63 -17.40 27.27
C TYR A 389 -3.43 -18.61 26.77
N ARG A 390 -3.60 -19.64 27.61
CA ARG A 390 -4.39 -20.83 27.24
C ARG A 390 -5.83 -20.46 26.89
N GLU A 391 -6.40 -19.50 27.62
CA GLU A 391 -7.75 -19.02 27.35
C GLU A 391 -7.84 -18.21 26.05
N ARG A 392 -6.88 -17.32 25.78
CA ARG A 392 -6.78 -16.63 24.48
C ARG A 392 -6.66 -17.64 23.34
N GLN A 393 -5.85 -18.68 23.50
CA GLN A 393 -5.69 -19.74 22.49
C GLN A 393 -7.00 -20.53 22.28
N ARG A 394 -7.72 -20.85 23.36
CA ARG A 394 -9.05 -21.48 23.26
C ARG A 394 -10.02 -20.61 22.47
N LEU A 395 -10.06 -19.30 22.76
CA LEU A 395 -10.90 -18.34 22.05
C LEU A 395 -10.54 -18.24 20.57
N PHE A 396 -9.26 -18.12 20.24
CA PHE A 396 -8.79 -18.03 18.86
C PHE A 396 -9.24 -19.23 18.01
N ASN A 397 -9.27 -20.43 18.61
CA ASN A 397 -9.66 -21.67 17.95
C ASN A 397 -11.19 -21.88 17.82
N LEU A 398 -12.01 -20.97 18.35
CA LEU A 398 -13.46 -21.02 18.12
C LEU A 398 -13.80 -20.63 16.69
N LEU A 399 -14.79 -21.30 16.09
CA LEU A 399 -15.32 -20.94 14.77
C LEU A 399 -15.74 -19.47 14.68
N ARG A 400 -16.24 -18.94 15.80
CA ARG A 400 -16.51 -17.52 16.00
C ARG A 400 -16.18 -17.20 17.46
N ALA A 401 -15.34 -16.20 17.67
CA ALA A 401 -14.92 -15.78 19.00
C ALA A 401 -15.34 -14.34 19.27
N TYR A 402 -15.83 -14.10 20.47
CA TYR A 402 -16.08 -12.80 21.06
C TYR A 402 -15.40 -12.71 22.40
N TRP A 403 -15.14 -11.48 22.87
CA TRP A 403 -14.66 -11.28 24.23
C TRP A 403 -15.62 -11.85 25.28
N THR A 404 -16.93 -11.87 25.03
CA THR A 404 -17.94 -12.47 25.93
C THR A 404 -17.82 -13.99 26.06
N ASP A 405 -17.09 -14.66 25.17
CA ASP A 405 -16.82 -16.08 25.28
C ASP A 405 -15.67 -16.38 26.24
N TYR A 406 -14.92 -15.37 26.71
CA TYR A 406 -13.81 -15.51 27.65
C TYR A 406 -14.32 -16.06 28.99
N ASN A 407 -13.62 -17.05 29.55
CA ASN A 407 -14.01 -17.65 30.83
C ASN A 407 -13.92 -16.61 31.97
N PRO A 408 -15.05 -16.18 32.55
CA PRO A 408 -15.06 -15.12 33.56
C PRO A 408 -14.35 -15.53 34.86
N GLU A 409 -14.20 -16.84 35.14
CA GLU A 409 -13.46 -17.33 36.31
C GLU A 409 -11.95 -17.05 36.23
N LEU A 410 -11.43 -16.78 35.03
CA LEU A 410 -10.02 -16.45 34.81
C LEU A 410 -9.74 -14.94 34.82
N ILE A 411 -10.78 -14.11 34.83
CA ILE A 411 -10.65 -12.65 34.90
C ILE A 411 -10.44 -12.25 36.35
N SER A 412 -9.39 -11.46 36.63
CA SER A 412 -9.09 -11.03 37.99
C SER A 412 -10.14 -10.05 38.55
N ALA A 413 -10.12 -9.86 39.87
CA ALA A 413 -11.13 -9.09 40.59
C ALA A 413 -11.28 -7.66 40.04
N GLY A 414 -12.54 -7.28 39.76
CA GLY A 414 -12.88 -5.97 39.18
C GLY A 414 -12.82 -5.90 37.65
N GLY A 415 -12.24 -6.90 36.99
CA GLY A 415 -12.27 -7.04 35.53
C GLY A 415 -13.61 -7.54 34.99
N GLY A 416 -13.73 -7.56 33.66
CA GLY A 416 -14.91 -8.07 32.98
C GLY A 416 -14.92 -7.80 31.48
N VAL A 417 -16.04 -8.16 30.86
CA VAL A 417 -16.32 -7.88 29.45
C VAL A 417 -17.56 -7.00 29.37
N PHE A 418 -17.41 -5.84 28.76
CA PHE A 418 -18.43 -4.80 28.70
C PHE A 418 -18.85 -4.52 27.27
N SER A 419 -20.13 -4.16 27.08
CA SER A 419 -20.63 -3.75 25.77
C SER A 419 -20.19 -2.32 25.43
N ARG A 420 -19.79 -2.08 24.18
CA ARG A 420 -19.57 -0.72 23.67
C ARG A 420 -20.84 0.12 23.55
N SER A 421 -22.01 -0.51 23.65
CA SER A 421 -23.31 0.16 23.64
C SER A 421 -23.85 0.45 25.04
N ALA A 422 -23.09 0.18 26.10
CA ALA A 422 -23.51 0.49 27.47
C ALA A 422 -23.53 2.01 27.70
N ASP A 423 -24.46 2.49 28.54
CA ASP A 423 -24.53 3.92 28.91
C ASP A 423 -23.37 4.32 29.84
N SER A 424 -22.98 3.42 30.75
CA SER A 424 -21.90 3.59 31.72
C SER A 424 -21.31 2.23 32.09
N ILE A 425 -20.02 2.20 32.44
CA ILE A 425 -19.28 1.02 32.89
C ILE A 425 -18.67 1.35 34.26
N PRO A 426 -18.97 0.57 35.32
CA PRO A 426 -18.36 0.77 36.62
C PRO A 426 -16.86 0.42 36.57
N VAL A 427 -16.04 1.24 37.21
CA VAL A 427 -14.60 1.08 37.28
C VAL A 427 -14.23 0.72 38.72
N ALA A 428 -13.82 -0.53 38.92
CA ALA A 428 -13.34 -1.00 40.22
C ALA A 428 -11.93 -0.48 40.54
N GLU A 429 -11.55 -0.50 41.82
CA GLU A 429 -10.22 -0.06 42.28
C GLU A 429 -9.05 -0.75 41.55
N PRO A 430 -9.02 -2.09 41.36
CA PRO A 430 -7.93 -2.73 40.61
C PRO A 430 -7.85 -2.28 39.15
N VAL A 431 -8.98 -1.95 38.52
CA VAL A 431 -9.03 -1.42 37.15
C VAL A 431 -8.49 0.00 37.10
N ARG A 432 -8.82 0.85 38.09
CA ARG A 432 -8.24 2.20 38.20
C ARG A 432 -6.72 2.13 38.30
N GLU A 433 -6.19 1.25 39.15
CA GLU A 433 -4.74 1.08 39.31
C GLU A 433 -4.08 0.61 38.01
N ALA A 434 -4.63 -0.43 37.37
CA ALA A 434 -4.09 -1.00 36.14
C ALA A 434 -4.09 -0.01 34.96
N LEU A 435 -5.13 0.83 34.85
CA LEU A 435 -5.24 1.86 33.80
C LEU A 435 -4.60 3.20 34.20
N GLY A 436 -4.12 3.34 35.44
CA GLY A 436 -3.54 4.58 35.96
C GLY A 436 -4.53 5.75 35.98
N LEU A 437 -5.75 5.48 36.47
CA LEU A 437 -6.84 6.44 36.66
C LEU A 437 -6.81 7.06 38.06
N ALA A 438 -7.44 8.22 38.22
CA ALA A 438 -7.57 8.87 39.52
C ALA A 438 -8.48 8.06 40.48
N PRO A 439 -8.21 8.04 41.80
CA PRO A 439 -8.96 7.24 42.78
C PRO A 439 -10.48 7.47 42.79
N GLU A 440 -10.92 8.67 42.45
CA GLU A 440 -12.32 9.10 42.40
C GLU A 440 -13.10 8.64 41.15
N VAL A 441 -12.44 8.01 40.17
CA VAL A 441 -13.09 7.52 38.95
C VAL A 441 -13.82 6.20 39.22
N GLU A 442 -15.11 6.27 39.53
CA GLU A 442 -15.93 5.09 39.85
C GLU A 442 -16.72 4.53 38.66
N GLU A 443 -16.93 5.32 37.61
CA GLU A 443 -17.62 4.92 36.38
C GLU A 443 -17.12 5.72 35.18
N LEU A 444 -17.19 5.13 33.98
CA LEU A 444 -16.84 5.76 32.70
C LEU A 444 -17.81 5.32 31.61
N THR A 445 -18.06 6.19 30.64
CA THR A 445 -18.68 5.76 29.38
C THR A 445 -17.74 4.82 28.61
N PRO A 446 -18.23 3.98 27.68
CA PRO A 446 -17.37 3.12 26.86
C PRO A 446 -16.27 3.89 26.11
N SER A 447 -16.57 5.08 25.59
CA SER A 447 -15.58 5.91 24.89
C SER A 447 -14.50 6.43 25.83
N GLU A 448 -14.86 6.88 27.03
CA GLU A 448 -13.89 7.33 28.04
C GLU A 448 -13.02 6.17 28.55
N LEU A 449 -13.61 4.98 28.69
CA LEU A 449 -12.88 3.78 29.09
C LEU A 449 -11.88 3.35 28.00
N ILE A 450 -12.26 3.38 26.73
CA ILE A 450 -11.33 3.12 25.62
C ILE A 450 -10.20 4.17 25.62
N ARG A 451 -10.53 5.45 25.84
CA ARG A 451 -9.54 6.51 25.97
C ARG A 451 -8.55 6.22 27.11
N ALA A 452 -9.04 5.75 28.26
CA ALA A 452 -8.21 5.34 29.39
C ALA A 452 -7.33 4.12 29.07
N ILE A 453 -7.86 3.13 28.34
CA ILE A 453 -7.11 1.95 27.88
C ILE A 453 -5.95 2.35 26.97
N VAL A 454 -6.19 3.22 25.98
CA VAL A 454 -5.13 3.69 25.07
C VAL A 454 -4.07 4.51 25.83
N ALA A 455 -4.46 5.23 26.89
CA ALA A 455 -3.55 5.97 27.76
C ALA A 455 -2.94 5.14 28.91
N ALA A 456 -3.18 3.82 28.97
CA ALA A 456 -2.74 3.00 30.10
C ALA A 456 -1.21 2.93 30.21
N PRO A 457 -0.65 2.91 31.44
CA PRO A 457 0.79 2.82 31.67
C PRO A 457 1.29 1.37 31.53
N VAL A 458 1.31 0.84 30.31
CA VAL A 458 1.70 -0.54 30.00
C VAL A 458 3.03 -0.64 29.25
N ASP A 459 3.57 -1.86 29.14
CA ASP A 459 4.79 -2.10 28.39
C ASP A 459 4.53 -2.06 26.88
N LEU A 460 3.41 -2.62 26.41
CA LEU A 460 3.04 -2.67 24.99
C LEU A 460 1.62 -2.14 24.73
N PHE A 461 1.49 -1.21 23.79
CA PHE A 461 0.24 -0.94 23.09
C PHE A 461 0.28 -1.55 21.68
N TYR A 462 -0.57 -2.53 21.43
CA TYR A 462 -0.61 -3.26 20.16
C TYR A 462 -1.90 -2.99 19.38
N THR A 463 -1.78 -2.51 18.15
CA THR A 463 -2.95 -2.29 17.29
C THR A 463 -3.06 -3.44 16.29
N GLY A 464 -4.15 -4.23 16.37
CA GLY A 464 -4.48 -5.28 15.40
C GLY A 464 -5.84 -5.08 14.73
N GLY A 465 -6.53 -3.98 15.07
CA GLY A 465 -7.80 -3.55 14.51
C GLY A 465 -7.67 -2.24 13.73
N THR A 466 -8.79 -1.74 13.23
CA THR A 466 -8.87 -0.49 12.45
C THR A 466 -9.19 0.70 13.34
N GLY A 467 -8.65 1.88 13.02
CA GLY A 467 -9.01 3.16 13.64
C GLY A 467 -7.80 3.91 14.15
N THR A 468 -7.88 5.25 14.16
CA THR A 468 -6.81 6.13 14.62
C THR A 468 -7.09 6.61 16.05
N TYR A 469 -6.36 6.06 17.02
CA TYR A 469 -6.58 6.25 18.45
C TYR A 469 -5.65 7.28 19.10
N VAL A 470 -4.56 7.65 18.42
CA VAL A 470 -3.61 8.66 18.90
C VAL A 470 -3.32 9.66 17.79
N ARG A 471 -3.48 10.95 18.11
CA ARG A 471 -3.06 12.08 17.26
C ARG A 471 -1.95 12.89 17.94
N ALA A 472 -1.23 13.72 17.20
CA ALA A 472 -0.33 14.69 17.82
C ALA A 472 -1.14 15.73 18.61
N SER A 473 -0.47 16.35 19.58
CA SER A 473 -1.07 17.37 20.44
C SER A 473 -1.52 18.61 19.67
N ASP A 474 -0.93 18.87 18.50
CA ASP A 474 -1.21 19.99 17.59
C ASP A 474 -2.08 19.61 16.38
N GLU A 475 -2.61 18.39 16.34
CA GLU A 475 -3.62 17.96 15.37
C GLU A 475 -5.03 18.12 15.94
N THR A 476 -6.02 18.46 15.12
CA THR A 476 -7.44 18.36 15.49
C THR A 476 -8.01 17.01 15.07
N ASP A 477 -9.13 16.60 15.68
CA ASP A 477 -9.81 15.36 15.29
C ASP A 477 -10.31 15.41 13.84
N GLU A 478 -10.73 16.59 13.37
CA GLU A 478 -11.09 16.84 11.97
C GLU A 478 -9.92 16.59 11.01
N GLN A 479 -8.69 16.98 11.38
CA GLN A 479 -7.48 16.73 10.57
C GLN A 479 -7.14 15.23 10.48
N VAL A 480 -7.51 14.43 11.48
CA VAL A 480 -7.28 12.98 11.47
C VAL A 480 -8.19 12.27 10.46
N GLY A 481 -9.42 12.75 10.29
CA GLY A 481 -10.36 12.23 9.29
C GLY A 481 -10.98 10.87 9.63
N ASP A 482 -11.06 10.51 10.92
CA ASP A 482 -11.64 9.27 11.43
C ASP A 482 -12.68 9.56 12.53
N SER A 483 -13.81 10.14 12.13
CA SER A 483 -14.83 10.65 13.05
C SER A 483 -15.41 9.60 14.01
N ASP A 484 -15.43 8.34 13.58
CA ASP A 484 -15.93 7.22 14.39
C ASP A 484 -15.11 7.02 15.66
N ASN A 485 -13.85 7.49 15.68
CA ASN A 485 -12.93 7.33 16.79
C ASN A 485 -12.63 8.63 17.58
N ASP A 486 -13.21 9.77 17.22
CA ASP A 486 -12.92 11.08 17.85
C ASP A 486 -13.10 11.07 19.37
N SER A 487 -14.22 10.52 19.86
CA SER A 487 -14.51 10.45 21.31
C SER A 487 -13.55 9.54 22.10
N MET A 488 -12.88 8.61 21.42
CA MET A 488 -11.96 7.63 22.01
C MET A 488 -10.49 8.05 21.86
N ARG A 489 -10.20 9.02 20.99
CA ARG A 489 -8.84 9.44 20.66
C ARG A 489 -8.16 10.15 21.81
N ILE A 490 -6.86 9.91 21.98
CA ILE A 490 -5.96 10.67 22.85
C ILE A 490 -4.93 11.44 22.02
N THR A 491 -4.23 12.36 22.68
CA THR A 491 -3.00 12.94 22.13
C THR A 491 -1.78 12.08 22.47
N ALA A 492 -0.74 12.13 21.64
CA ALA A 492 0.53 11.45 21.90
C ALA A 492 1.17 11.89 23.23
N SER A 493 0.84 13.07 23.73
CA SER A 493 1.26 13.52 25.06
C SER A 493 0.70 12.73 26.24
N GLN A 494 -0.44 12.06 26.02
CA GLN A 494 -1.14 11.25 27.02
C GLN A 494 -0.77 9.77 26.92
N LEU A 495 -0.05 9.37 25.88
CA LEU A 495 0.39 8.00 25.69
C LEU A 495 1.46 7.64 26.72
N ARG A 496 1.23 6.57 27.49
CA ARG A 496 2.13 6.10 28.56
C ARG A 496 2.74 4.72 28.29
N ALA A 497 2.45 4.12 27.14
CA ALA A 497 3.04 2.84 26.74
C ALA A 497 4.54 3.00 26.46
N LYS A 498 5.36 2.01 26.84
CA LYS A 498 6.80 2.02 26.53
C LYS A 498 7.08 1.67 25.06
N VAL A 499 6.35 0.69 24.54
CA VAL A 499 6.44 0.19 23.17
C VAL A 499 5.08 0.32 22.51
N VAL A 500 5.07 0.72 21.24
CA VAL A 500 3.90 0.64 20.37
C VAL A 500 4.29 -0.14 19.13
N ALA A 501 3.44 -1.10 18.73
CA ALA A 501 3.59 -1.80 17.47
C ALA A 501 2.25 -1.82 16.72
N GLU A 502 2.29 -1.43 15.45
CA GLU A 502 1.10 -1.29 14.62
C GLU A 502 0.96 -2.45 13.63
N GLY A 503 0.31 -3.52 14.06
CA GLY A 503 -0.07 -4.61 13.17
C GLY A 503 -1.22 -4.21 12.21
N GLY A 504 -2.15 -3.38 12.67
CA GLY A 504 -3.15 -2.71 11.85
C GLY A 504 -2.59 -1.50 11.12
N ASN A 505 -3.38 -0.90 10.21
CA ASN A 505 -3.00 0.37 9.58
C ASN A 505 -3.54 1.55 10.40
N LEU A 506 -2.74 2.62 10.49
CA LEU A 506 -3.11 3.92 11.05
C LEU A 506 -3.67 3.87 12.48
N GLY A 507 -3.06 3.10 13.38
CA GLY A 507 -3.39 3.18 14.81
C GLY A 507 -3.07 4.55 15.41
N LEU A 508 -2.02 5.19 14.89
CA LEU A 508 -1.56 6.52 15.23
C LEU A 508 -1.38 7.37 13.96
N THR A 509 -1.60 8.68 14.03
CA THR A 509 -1.16 9.57 12.95
C THR A 509 0.36 9.61 12.87
N GLN A 510 0.91 9.96 11.71
CA GLN A 510 2.37 10.08 11.57
C GLN A 510 2.97 11.09 12.56
N ARG A 511 2.32 12.24 12.74
CA ARG A 511 2.75 13.25 13.72
C ARG A 511 2.68 12.73 15.16
N ALA A 512 1.67 11.92 15.49
CA ALA A 512 1.58 11.27 16.80
C ALA A 512 2.75 10.31 17.05
N ARG A 513 3.14 9.52 16.03
CA ARG A 513 4.30 8.62 16.14
C ARG A 513 5.58 9.40 16.43
N ILE A 514 5.79 10.52 15.72
CA ILE A 514 6.95 11.39 15.92
C ILE A 514 6.94 12.00 17.32
N GLU A 515 5.81 12.56 17.77
CA GLU A 515 5.70 13.12 19.13
C GLU A 515 5.93 12.05 20.21
N ALA A 516 5.33 10.86 20.06
CA ALA A 516 5.52 9.75 20.98
C ALA A 516 6.99 9.29 21.03
N ALA A 517 7.64 9.17 19.87
CA ALA A 517 9.06 8.80 19.79
C ALA A 517 9.98 9.83 20.46
N ARG A 518 9.71 11.13 20.29
CA ARG A 518 10.44 12.21 20.99
C ARG A 518 10.26 12.15 22.52
N ARG A 519 9.16 11.57 22.99
CA ARG A 519 8.89 11.32 24.42
C ARG A 519 9.46 9.99 24.93
N GLY A 520 10.21 9.27 24.09
CA GLY A 520 10.88 8.02 24.47
C GLY A 520 10.07 6.74 24.24
N VAL A 521 8.88 6.83 23.63
CA VAL A 521 8.13 5.65 23.21
C VAL A 521 8.85 4.97 22.04
N LEU A 522 9.08 3.66 22.14
CA LEU A 522 9.66 2.88 21.05
C LEU A 522 8.57 2.50 20.06
N ILE A 523 8.60 3.13 18.88
CA ILE A 523 7.57 3.01 17.85
C ILE A 523 8.18 3.21 16.46
N ASN A 524 7.75 2.43 15.47
CA ASN A 524 8.07 2.62 14.05
C ASN A 524 6.85 3.18 13.30
N THR A 525 6.76 2.97 12.00
CA THR A 525 5.52 3.17 11.23
C THR A 525 4.81 1.83 11.02
N ASP A 526 3.49 1.85 10.95
CA ASP A 526 2.66 0.72 10.53
C ASP A 526 3.11 0.11 9.19
N ALA A 527 3.51 0.95 8.24
CA ALA A 527 4.01 0.53 6.93
C ALA A 527 5.22 -0.42 7.02
N LEU A 528 6.04 -0.30 8.06
CA LEU A 528 7.16 -1.20 8.33
C LEU A 528 6.72 -2.39 9.19
N ASP A 529 6.01 -2.14 10.29
CA ASP A 529 5.59 -3.18 11.24
C ASP A 529 4.73 -4.26 10.56
N ASN A 530 3.76 -3.86 9.74
CA ASN A 530 2.84 -4.80 9.09
C ASN A 530 3.23 -5.14 7.63
N SER A 531 4.47 -4.82 7.24
CA SER A 531 5.00 -5.02 5.87
C SER A 531 5.03 -6.47 5.43
N ALA A 532 5.21 -7.42 6.36
CA ALA A 532 5.26 -8.86 6.08
C ALA A 532 4.05 -9.35 5.26
N GLY A 533 2.84 -8.87 5.56
CA GLY A 533 1.66 -9.27 4.79
C GLY A 533 1.75 -8.87 3.32
N VAL A 534 2.24 -7.67 3.03
CA VAL A 534 2.36 -7.19 1.65
C VAL A 534 3.48 -7.95 0.90
N GLU A 535 4.59 -8.24 1.58
CA GLU A 535 5.72 -9.00 1.03
C GLU A 535 5.36 -10.47 0.77
N THR A 536 4.61 -11.14 1.65
CA THR A 536 4.11 -12.51 1.41
C THR A 536 3.31 -12.61 0.13
N SER A 537 2.41 -11.68 -0.11
CA SER A 537 1.65 -11.67 -1.36
C SER A 537 2.51 -11.32 -2.59
N ASP A 538 3.60 -10.56 -2.46
CA ASP A 538 4.55 -10.34 -3.57
C ASP A 538 5.26 -11.65 -3.95
N HIS A 539 5.70 -12.40 -2.95
CA HIS A 539 6.22 -13.75 -3.15
C HIS A 539 5.17 -14.67 -3.79
N GLU A 540 3.93 -14.64 -3.32
CA GLU A 540 2.82 -15.43 -3.87
C GLU A 540 2.60 -15.16 -5.37
N VAL A 541 2.47 -13.89 -5.76
CA VAL A 541 2.22 -13.50 -7.14
C VAL A 541 3.37 -13.92 -8.05
N ASN A 542 4.62 -13.68 -7.64
CA ASN A 542 5.78 -14.06 -8.44
C ASN A 542 5.97 -15.59 -8.52
N LEU A 543 5.63 -16.33 -7.46
CA LEU A 543 5.62 -17.80 -7.48
C LEU A 543 4.56 -18.33 -8.45
N LYS A 544 3.33 -17.79 -8.41
CA LYS A 544 2.26 -18.17 -9.34
C LYS A 544 2.66 -17.90 -10.80
N ILE A 545 3.22 -16.72 -11.09
CA ILE A 545 3.72 -16.38 -12.43
C ILE A 545 4.78 -17.40 -12.90
N LEU A 546 5.72 -17.77 -12.03
CA LEU A 546 6.73 -18.77 -12.35
C LEU A 546 6.11 -20.14 -12.59
N ILE A 547 5.23 -20.60 -11.69
CA ILE A 547 4.60 -21.92 -11.77
C ILE A 547 3.72 -22.04 -13.02
N ASP A 548 2.95 -21.01 -13.36
CA ASP A 548 2.14 -20.98 -14.58
C ASP A 548 3.02 -21.06 -15.84
N GLN A 549 4.21 -20.45 -15.80
CA GLN A 549 5.20 -20.60 -16.85
C GLN A 549 5.75 -22.04 -16.95
N LEU A 550 5.97 -22.72 -15.82
CA LEU A 550 6.40 -24.13 -15.80
C LEU A 550 5.34 -25.05 -16.38
N ILE A 551 4.06 -24.82 -16.04
CA ILE A 551 2.93 -25.57 -16.58
C ILE A 551 2.83 -25.36 -18.09
N ALA A 552 2.88 -24.11 -18.55
CA ALA A 552 2.87 -23.78 -19.97
C ALA A 552 4.06 -24.41 -20.73
N ALA A 553 5.19 -24.62 -20.07
CA ALA A 553 6.36 -25.30 -20.62
C ALA A 553 6.28 -26.84 -20.56
N GLY A 554 5.25 -27.42 -19.94
CA GLY A 554 5.10 -28.86 -19.74
C GLY A 554 6.03 -29.46 -18.67
N GLU A 555 6.62 -28.62 -17.81
CA GLU A 555 7.56 -29.02 -16.75
C GLU A 555 6.89 -29.32 -15.40
N LEU A 556 5.63 -28.92 -15.26
CA LEU A 556 4.77 -29.19 -14.11
C LEU A 556 3.36 -29.51 -14.60
N ASP A 557 2.73 -30.54 -14.04
CA ASP A 557 1.34 -30.83 -14.32
C ASP A 557 0.42 -29.84 -13.58
N GLU A 558 -0.65 -29.39 -14.24
CA GLU A 558 -1.60 -28.42 -13.65
C GLU A 558 -2.19 -28.91 -12.32
N SER A 559 -2.39 -30.22 -12.15
CA SER A 559 -2.88 -30.83 -10.90
C SER A 559 -1.91 -30.70 -9.73
N GLN A 560 -0.62 -30.48 -10.01
CA GLN A 560 0.43 -30.31 -8.98
C GLN A 560 0.57 -28.87 -8.51
N ARG A 561 -0.11 -27.92 -9.17
CA ARG A 561 0.03 -26.48 -8.90
C ARG A 561 -0.30 -26.10 -7.46
N ALA A 562 -1.52 -26.41 -7.02
CA ALA A 562 -1.97 -26.03 -5.67
C ALA A 562 -1.18 -26.76 -4.56
N PRO A 563 -0.94 -28.09 -4.63
CA PRO A 563 -0.10 -28.78 -3.64
C PRO A 563 1.32 -28.22 -3.56
N LEU A 564 1.92 -27.82 -4.69
CA LEU A 564 3.24 -27.20 -4.70
C LEU A 564 3.21 -25.82 -4.04
N ILE A 565 2.22 -24.97 -4.31
CA ILE A 565 2.13 -23.65 -3.64
C ILE A 565 1.97 -23.83 -2.12
N GLU A 566 1.12 -24.76 -1.70
CA GLU A 566 0.88 -25.07 -0.29
C GLU A 566 2.15 -25.53 0.42
N SER A 567 3.00 -26.34 -0.22
CA SER A 567 4.25 -26.83 0.38
C SER A 567 5.31 -25.74 0.60
N LEU A 568 5.17 -24.57 -0.03
CA LEU A 568 6.14 -23.47 0.03
C LEU A 568 5.81 -22.41 1.09
N VAL A 569 4.63 -22.50 1.71
CA VAL A 569 4.11 -21.50 2.67
C VAL A 569 5.11 -21.18 3.79
N ASP A 570 5.65 -22.21 4.43
CA ASP A 570 6.55 -22.04 5.58
C ASP A 570 7.87 -21.38 5.20
N GLU A 571 8.46 -21.75 4.06
CA GLU A 571 9.72 -21.18 3.60
C GLU A 571 9.54 -19.71 3.19
N VAL A 572 8.46 -19.39 2.47
CA VAL A 572 8.13 -18.00 2.13
C VAL A 572 7.92 -17.18 3.40
N GLY A 573 7.18 -17.72 4.38
CA GLY A 573 6.99 -17.06 5.67
C GLY A 573 8.32 -16.74 6.37
N ARG A 574 9.29 -17.66 6.32
CA ARG A 574 10.65 -17.43 6.88
C ARG A 574 11.41 -16.34 6.12
N GLN A 575 11.38 -16.34 4.78
CA GLN A 575 12.07 -15.33 3.95
C GLN A 575 11.51 -13.92 4.21
N VAL A 576 10.19 -13.79 4.30
CA VAL A 576 9.49 -12.54 4.62
C VAL A 576 9.86 -12.02 6.01
N LEU A 577 9.89 -12.90 7.02
CA LEU A 577 10.27 -12.50 8.37
C LEU A 577 11.75 -12.12 8.46
N GLU A 578 12.63 -12.75 7.69
CA GLU A 578 14.03 -12.34 7.59
C GLU A 578 14.16 -10.89 7.10
N SER A 579 13.39 -10.51 6.08
CA SER A 579 13.29 -9.12 5.58
C SER A 579 12.81 -8.15 6.66
N ASN A 580 11.79 -8.53 7.44
CA ASN A 580 11.26 -7.73 8.55
C ASN A 580 12.29 -7.56 9.69
N ILE A 581 13.03 -8.62 10.03
CA ILE A 581 14.11 -8.59 11.02
C ILE A 581 15.22 -7.65 10.57
N ASN A 582 15.62 -7.73 9.30
CA ASN A 582 16.72 -6.92 8.75
C ASN A 582 16.45 -5.43 8.88
N GLN A 583 15.23 -5.00 8.53
CA GLN A 583 14.81 -3.59 8.62
C GLN A 583 14.74 -3.09 10.06
N ASN A 584 14.20 -3.92 10.96
CA ASN A 584 14.12 -3.58 12.38
C ASN A 584 15.50 -3.46 13.04
N VAL A 585 16.44 -4.34 12.66
CA VAL A 585 17.84 -4.26 13.10
C VAL A 585 18.52 -3.01 12.57
N LEU A 586 18.32 -2.66 11.29
CA LEU A 586 18.83 -1.41 10.72
C LEU A 586 18.27 -0.18 11.45
N LEU A 587 16.95 -0.10 11.65
CA LEU A 587 16.33 1.03 12.36
C LEU A 587 16.81 1.16 13.80
N GLN A 588 17.00 0.04 14.51
CA GLN A 588 17.60 0.06 15.83
C GLN A 588 19.04 0.62 15.77
N ALA A 589 19.84 0.23 14.78
CA ALA A 589 21.20 0.71 14.60
C ALA A 589 21.24 2.22 14.31
N GLU A 590 20.38 2.72 13.41
CA GLU A 590 20.31 4.14 13.06
C GLU A 590 19.78 4.99 14.23
N ARG A 591 18.74 4.53 14.93
CA ARG A 591 18.19 5.19 16.12
C ARG A 591 19.22 5.33 17.24
N LEU A 592 20.09 4.33 17.41
CA LEU A 592 21.14 4.32 18.43
C LEU A 592 22.45 4.98 17.96
N GLY A 593 22.48 5.61 16.78
CA GLY A 593 23.66 6.30 16.24
C GLY A 593 24.82 5.36 15.94
N ALA A 594 24.53 4.11 15.53
CA ALA A 594 25.52 3.22 14.93
C ALA A 594 25.72 3.51 13.44
N GLY A 595 24.63 3.85 12.74
CA GLY A 595 24.65 4.29 11.34
C GLY A 595 24.87 5.79 11.17
N ARG A 596 24.65 6.28 9.95
CA ARG A 596 24.94 7.67 9.55
C ARG A 596 23.71 8.46 9.14
N ALA A 597 22.51 7.88 9.20
CA ALA A 597 21.28 8.60 8.86
C ALA A 597 21.10 9.86 9.71
N GLN A 598 21.54 9.83 10.97
CA GLN A 598 21.50 10.99 11.86
C GLN A 598 22.43 12.12 11.41
N SER A 599 23.70 11.81 11.14
CA SER A 599 24.69 12.82 10.74
C SER A 599 24.44 13.40 9.35
N SER A 600 23.79 12.62 8.48
CA SER A 600 23.57 12.95 7.08
C SER A 600 22.11 13.31 6.78
N ALA A 601 21.29 13.56 7.82
CA ALA A 601 19.84 13.71 7.71
C ALA A 601 19.41 14.79 6.72
N VAL A 602 19.93 16.02 6.86
CA VAL A 602 19.60 17.16 5.99
C VAL A 602 19.89 16.82 4.53
N GLU A 603 21.12 16.38 4.28
CA GLU A 603 21.59 16.08 2.94
C GLU A 603 20.83 14.91 2.30
N LEU A 604 20.54 13.87 3.08
CA LEU A 604 19.79 12.71 2.62
C LEU A 604 18.35 13.09 2.26
N LEU A 605 17.71 13.93 3.05
CA LEU A 605 16.36 14.41 2.75
C LEU A 605 16.34 15.30 1.50
N ASP A 606 17.29 16.24 1.37
CA ASP A 606 17.42 17.09 0.18
C ASP A 606 17.59 16.22 -1.08
N PHE A 607 18.45 15.20 -0.97
CA PHE A 607 18.71 14.23 -2.03
C PHE A 607 17.46 13.44 -2.41
N LEU A 608 16.69 12.95 -1.44
CA LEU A 608 15.49 12.16 -1.70
C LEU A 608 14.33 13.00 -2.27
N GLU A 609 14.25 14.28 -1.92
CA GLU A 609 13.31 15.21 -2.56
C GLU A 609 13.63 15.39 -4.05
N GLU A 610 14.92 15.57 -4.38
CA GLU A 610 15.37 15.72 -5.77
C GLU A 610 15.24 14.41 -6.58
N ARG A 611 15.59 13.26 -5.99
CA ARG A 611 15.83 12.01 -6.72
C ARG A 611 14.79 10.91 -6.49
N ALA A 612 14.08 10.92 -5.37
CA ALA A 612 13.13 9.87 -4.99
C ALA A 612 11.66 10.33 -5.04
N GLY A 613 11.41 11.62 -5.32
CA GLY A 613 10.07 12.20 -5.26
C GLY A 613 9.49 12.20 -3.85
N LEU A 614 10.36 12.30 -2.83
CA LEU A 614 9.97 12.59 -1.45
C LEU A 614 9.35 13.99 -1.38
N ASP A 615 8.30 14.12 -0.59
CA ASP A 615 7.71 15.41 -0.23
C ASP A 615 7.63 15.44 1.29
N ARG A 616 8.50 16.24 1.94
CA ARG A 616 8.58 16.29 3.41
C ARG A 616 7.28 16.76 4.05
N GLN A 617 6.54 17.66 3.41
CA GLN A 617 5.28 18.16 3.94
C GLN A 617 4.22 17.05 3.95
N VAL A 618 4.15 16.24 2.89
CA VAL A 618 3.21 15.12 2.79
C VAL A 618 3.55 14.00 3.77
N GLU A 619 4.85 13.73 3.98
CA GLU A 619 5.33 12.68 4.88
C GLU A 619 5.54 13.14 6.34
N PHE A 620 5.25 14.42 6.62
CA PHE A 620 5.45 15.04 7.93
C PHE A 620 6.89 14.94 8.44
N LEU A 621 7.87 15.05 7.54
CA LEU A 621 9.29 15.09 7.86
C LEU A 621 9.76 16.52 8.16
N PRO A 622 10.75 16.70 9.04
CA PRO A 622 11.22 18.01 9.44
C PRO A 622 11.93 18.75 8.30
N THR A 623 11.76 20.06 8.29
CA THR A 623 12.55 21.01 7.49
C THR A 623 14.01 21.02 7.96
N THR A 624 14.89 21.60 7.14
CA THR A 624 16.31 21.77 7.50
C THR A 624 16.47 22.61 8.77
N ASP A 625 15.72 23.71 8.90
CA ASP A 625 15.76 24.57 10.09
C ASP A 625 15.32 23.80 11.35
N GLU A 626 14.24 23.02 11.27
CA GLU A 626 13.79 22.18 12.40
C GLU A 626 14.81 21.10 12.78
N LEU A 627 15.52 20.52 11.80
CA LEU A 627 16.58 19.55 12.07
C LEU A 627 17.79 20.19 12.76
N ASP A 628 18.17 21.40 12.35
CA ASP A 628 19.26 22.15 12.98
C ASP A 628 18.89 22.53 14.43
N GLU A 629 17.68 23.03 14.67
CA GLU A 629 17.16 23.31 16.03
C GLU A 629 17.15 22.05 16.92
N ARG A 630 16.67 20.92 16.39
CA ARG A 630 16.69 19.63 17.10
C ARG A 630 18.12 19.20 17.43
N ARG A 631 19.05 19.33 16.48
CA ARG A 631 20.46 18.97 16.69
C ARG A 631 21.10 19.81 17.79
N GLU A 632 20.81 21.12 17.85
CA GLU A 632 21.27 22.00 18.94
C GLU A 632 20.71 21.58 20.30
N ALA A 633 19.48 21.03 20.33
CA ALA A 633 18.86 20.44 21.52
C ALA A 633 19.35 19.02 21.85
N GLY A 634 20.24 18.43 21.05
CA GLY A 634 20.70 17.04 21.20
C GLY A 634 19.67 16.00 20.76
N GLU A 635 18.64 16.41 20.03
CA GLU A 635 17.64 15.55 19.41
C GLU A 635 18.03 15.21 17.96
N GLY A 636 17.69 14.01 17.52
CA GLY A 636 17.92 13.54 16.15
C GLY A 636 16.63 13.23 15.41
N VAL A 637 16.79 12.58 14.25
CA VAL A 637 15.69 11.98 13.50
C VAL A 637 15.12 10.80 14.31
N THR A 638 13.80 10.78 14.48
CA THR A 638 13.08 9.75 15.23
C THR A 638 12.94 8.45 14.44
N SER A 639 12.63 7.33 15.11
CA SER A 639 12.43 6.03 14.44
C SER A 639 11.33 6.06 13.36
N PRO A 640 10.17 6.71 13.58
CA PRO A 640 9.14 6.84 12.53
C PRO A 640 9.59 7.68 11.33
N GLU A 641 10.38 8.75 11.55
CA GLU A 641 10.99 9.52 10.46
C GLU A 641 12.04 8.69 9.71
N LEU A 642 12.91 7.96 10.42
CA LEU A 642 13.89 7.04 9.83
C LEU A 642 13.25 5.94 9.01
N ALA A 643 12.09 5.40 9.43
CA ALA A 643 11.35 4.39 8.68
C ALA A 643 10.87 4.93 7.32
N VAL A 644 10.42 6.18 7.26
CA VAL A 644 10.07 6.84 5.99
C VAL A 644 11.32 7.05 5.14
N VAL A 645 12.40 7.59 5.72
CA VAL A 645 13.65 7.82 4.97
C VAL A 645 14.21 6.51 4.41
N LEU A 646 14.22 5.44 5.20
CA LEU A 646 14.58 4.08 4.77
C LEU A 646 13.78 3.63 3.54
N ALA A 647 12.47 3.82 3.58
CA ALA A 647 11.58 3.45 2.47
C ALA A 647 11.92 4.23 1.19
N TYR A 648 12.09 5.55 1.27
CA TYR A 648 12.44 6.37 0.10
C TYR A 648 13.84 6.07 -0.44
N THR A 649 14.81 5.76 0.43
CA THR A 649 16.14 5.31 0.00
C THR A 649 16.07 4.00 -0.79
N LYS A 650 15.27 3.03 -0.34
CA LYS A 650 15.06 1.76 -1.05
C LYS A 650 14.36 1.96 -2.40
N ILE A 651 13.33 2.80 -2.43
CA ILE A 651 12.61 3.17 -3.66
C ILE A 651 13.58 3.79 -4.67
N TRP A 652 14.37 4.77 -4.24
CA TRP A 652 15.36 5.43 -5.10
C TRP A 652 16.39 4.45 -5.64
N LEU A 653 17.03 3.67 -4.77
CA LEU A 653 18.07 2.74 -5.19
C LEU A 653 17.53 1.68 -6.15
N THR A 654 16.33 1.16 -5.89
CA THR A 654 15.66 0.21 -6.79
C THR A 654 15.45 0.84 -8.18
N GLY A 655 15.01 2.09 -8.24
CA GLY A 655 14.87 2.86 -9.48
C GLY A 655 16.18 2.97 -10.27
N GLU A 656 17.26 3.41 -9.62
CA GLU A 656 18.58 3.53 -10.24
C GLU A 656 19.09 2.19 -10.81
N LEU A 657 18.86 1.09 -10.08
CA LEU A 657 19.28 -0.25 -10.51
C LEU A 657 18.46 -0.77 -11.69
N LEU A 658 17.17 -0.43 -11.74
CA LEU A 658 16.29 -0.73 -12.88
C LEU A 658 16.71 0.06 -14.12
N ASP A 659 16.94 1.35 -14.00
CA ASP A 659 17.34 2.22 -15.10
C ASP A 659 18.70 1.80 -15.69
N ALA A 660 19.62 1.39 -14.83
CA ALA A 660 20.90 0.81 -15.22
C ALA A 660 20.82 -0.62 -15.77
N LYS A 661 19.61 -1.23 -15.79
CA LYS A 661 19.36 -2.60 -16.25
C LYS A 661 20.22 -3.62 -15.51
N LEU A 662 20.43 -3.44 -14.21
CA LEU A 662 21.22 -4.34 -13.36
C LEU A 662 20.73 -5.79 -13.48
N GLY A 663 19.42 -5.97 -13.51
CA GLY A 663 18.76 -7.27 -13.63
C GLY A 663 18.93 -7.98 -14.97
N ARG A 664 19.77 -7.46 -15.88
CA ARG A 664 20.27 -8.17 -17.08
C ARG A 664 21.67 -8.76 -16.89
N ASN A 665 22.38 -8.35 -15.84
CA ASN A 665 23.69 -8.91 -15.50
C ASN A 665 23.52 -10.22 -14.72
N ARG A 666 24.16 -11.29 -15.19
CA ARG A 666 24.13 -12.62 -14.56
C ARG A 666 24.87 -12.69 -13.24
N ASP A 667 25.77 -11.77 -12.95
CA ASP A 667 26.46 -11.70 -11.66
C ASP A 667 25.49 -11.52 -10.47
N PHE A 668 24.29 -11.00 -10.74
CA PHE A 668 23.24 -10.79 -9.75
C PHE A 668 22.15 -11.88 -9.75
N SER A 669 22.40 -13.01 -10.41
CA SER A 669 21.44 -14.14 -10.45
C SER A 669 21.15 -14.73 -9.07
N PHE A 670 22.08 -14.64 -8.12
CA PHE A 670 21.89 -15.09 -6.74
C PHE A 670 20.66 -14.43 -6.08
N ALA A 671 20.27 -13.22 -6.51
CA ALA A 671 19.11 -12.53 -5.96
C ALA A 671 17.80 -13.27 -6.29
N LEU A 672 17.74 -13.98 -7.44
CA LEU A 672 16.61 -14.84 -7.79
C LEU A 672 16.63 -16.12 -6.95
N ASP A 673 17.82 -16.71 -6.76
CA ASP A 673 18.00 -17.93 -5.96
C ASP A 673 17.62 -17.73 -4.48
N GLN A 674 17.84 -16.52 -3.96
CA GLN A 674 17.44 -16.13 -2.61
C GLN A 674 15.95 -15.72 -2.51
N TYR A 675 15.36 -15.28 -3.61
CA TYR A 675 13.97 -14.81 -3.65
C TYR A 675 12.99 -15.99 -3.71
N PHE A 676 13.27 -16.98 -4.55
CA PHE A 676 12.42 -18.17 -4.66
C PHE A 676 12.80 -19.21 -3.59
N PRO A 677 11.84 -20.03 -3.11
CA PRO A 677 12.10 -21.11 -2.17
C PRO A 677 13.13 -22.13 -2.70
N ALA A 678 13.87 -22.77 -1.79
CA ALA A 678 14.95 -23.68 -2.13
C ALA A 678 14.51 -24.82 -3.07
N GLU A 679 13.34 -25.42 -2.82
CA GLU A 679 12.79 -26.48 -3.69
C GLU A 679 12.60 -25.98 -5.13
N ILE A 680 12.07 -24.78 -5.29
CA ILE A 680 11.85 -24.15 -6.60
C ILE A 680 13.17 -23.81 -7.27
N THR A 681 14.13 -23.28 -6.51
CA THR A 681 15.48 -22.96 -6.99
C THR A 681 16.22 -24.20 -7.49
N GLU A 682 16.21 -25.29 -6.72
CA GLU A 682 16.90 -26.53 -7.08
C GLU A 682 16.29 -27.20 -8.32
N ARG A 683 14.96 -27.27 -8.41
CA ARG A 683 14.26 -27.97 -9.50
C ARG A 683 14.13 -27.12 -10.76
N TYR A 684 13.88 -25.83 -10.60
CA TYR A 684 13.38 -24.95 -11.66
C TYR A 684 14.19 -23.66 -11.84
N GLY A 685 15.32 -23.47 -11.15
CA GLY A 685 16.13 -22.25 -11.23
C GLY A 685 16.55 -21.84 -12.66
N ARG A 686 16.63 -22.80 -13.60
CA ARG A 686 16.85 -22.51 -15.03
C ARG A 686 15.78 -21.61 -15.68
N TYR A 687 14.57 -21.56 -15.13
CA TYR A 687 13.47 -20.72 -15.61
C TYR A 687 13.48 -19.31 -15.03
N PHE A 688 14.26 -19.03 -13.98
CA PHE A 688 14.28 -17.70 -13.34
C PHE A 688 14.72 -16.60 -14.30
N TRP A 689 15.69 -16.88 -15.19
CA TRP A 689 16.09 -15.91 -16.22
C TRP A 689 14.98 -15.56 -17.20
N GLN A 690 13.98 -16.43 -17.32
CA GLN A 690 12.84 -16.15 -18.16
C GLN A 690 11.79 -15.37 -17.37
N HIS A 691 11.76 -15.31 -16.03
CA HIS A 691 10.67 -14.68 -15.28
C HIS A 691 10.33 -13.22 -15.74
N PRO A 692 9.04 -12.83 -15.94
CA PRO A 692 8.66 -11.51 -16.44
C PRO A 692 9.15 -10.33 -15.59
N LEU A 693 9.14 -10.51 -14.27
CA LEU A 693 9.57 -9.50 -13.31
C LEU A 693 11.01 -9.67 -12.82
N ARG A 694 11.81 -10.46 -13.54
CA ARG A 694 13.19 -10.77 -13.13
C ARG A 694 14.04 -9.53 -12.86
N GLU A 695 13.95 -8.51 -13.73
CA GLU A 695 14.75 -7.29 -13.55
C GLU A 695 14.36 -6.56 -12.26
N GLN A 696 13.07 -6.54 -11.95
CA GLN A 696 12.50 -5.95 -10.75
C GLN A 696 12.81 -6.75 -9.49
N ILE A 697 12.72 -8.08 -9.53
CA ILE A 697 13.11 -8.96 -8.41
C ILE A 697 14.57 -8.69 -8.04
N ILE A 698 15.48 -8.73 -9.03
CA ILE A 698 16.91 -8.51 -8.79
C ILE A 698 17.15 -7.10 -8.21
N ALA A 699 16.61 -6.06 -8.85
CA ALA A 699 16.86 -4.68 -8.41
C ALA A 699 16.37 -4.43 -6.97
N THR A 700 15.15 -4.88 -6.65
CA THR A 700 14.54 -4.69 -5.32
C THR A 700 15.30 -5.47 -4.25
N ARG A 701 15.63 -6.74 -4.51
CA ARG A 701 16.37 -7.58 -3.54
C ARG A 701 17.78 -7.06 -3.29
N VAL A 702 18.46 -6.62 -4.34
CA VAL A 702 19.79 -6.01 -4.23
C VAL A 702 19.73 -4.69 -3.45
N ALA A 703 18.76 -3.82 -3.75
CA ALA A 703 18.60 -2.56 -3.03
C ALA A 703 18.33 -2.81 -1.54
N ASN A 704 17.41 -3.72 -1.22
CA ASN A 704 17.11 -4.11 0.16
C ASN A 704 18.36 -4.62 0.88
N GLU A 705 19.09 -5.58 0.29
CA GLU A 705 20.28 -6.16 0.93
C GLU A 705 21.37 -5.12 1.19
N VAL A 706 21.64 -4.23 0.22
CA VAL A 706 22.65 -3.17 0.36
C VAL A 706 22.27 -2.24 1.51
N ILE A 707 21.04 -1.72 1.52
CA ILE A 707 20.60 -0.75 2.53
C ILE A 707 20.50 -1.40 3.90
N ASP A 708 19.89 -2.57 4.02
CA ASP A 708 19.70 -3.29 5.28
C ASP A 708 21.02 -3.76 5.92
N THR A 709 22.09 -3.85 5.13
CA THR A 709 23.43 -4.26 5.61
C THR A 709 24.35 -3.08 5.85
N ALA A 710 24.32 -2.06 4.98
CA ALA A 710 25.33 -1.00 4.96
C ALA A 710 24.87 0.31 5.62
N GLY A 711 23.55 0.51 5.78
CA GLY A 711 22.97 1.72 6.38
C GLY A 711 22.20 2.58 5.38
N ILE A 712 21.34 3.46 5.91
CA ILE A 712 20.41 4.27 5.10
C ILE A 712 21.16 5.28 4.22
N ALA A 713 22.18 5.96 4.77
CA ALA A 713 22.93 6.99 4.06
C ALA A 713 24.09 6.44 3.19
N PHE A 714 24.38 5.13 3.29
CA PHE A 714 25.62 4.54 2.78
C PHE A 714 25.88 4.81 1.30
N VAL A 715 24.89 4.55 0.44
CA VAL A 715 25.09 4.65 -1.01
C VAL A 715 25.31 6.12 -1.42
N LEU A 716 24.55 7.05 -0.86
CA LEU A 716 24.70 8.48 -1.11
C LEU A 716 26.12 8.96 -0.73
N GLU A 717 26.58 8.60 0.46
CA GLU A 717 27.90 9.01 0.94
C GLU A 717 29.03 8.44 0.08
N ALA A 718 28.95 7.17 -0.30
CA ALA A 718 29.93 6.54 -1.18
C ALA A 718 29.93 7.18 -2.58
N MET A 719 28.76 7.48 -3.15
CA MET A 719 28.64 8.16 -4.44
C MET A 719 29.32 9.53 -4.39
N LYS A 720 29.07 10.31 -3.34
CA LYS A 720 29.67 11.64 -3.18
C LYS A 720 31.16 11.60 -2.95
N LYS A 721 31.61 10.69 -2.08
CA LYS A 721 33.02 10.55 -1.71
C LYS A 721 33.89 10.19 -2.90
N HIS A 722 33.40 9.34 -3.80
CA HIS A 722 34.18 8.82 -4.93
C HIS A 722 33.77 9.37 -6.30
N GLY A 723 32.68 10.13 -6.39
CA GLY A 723 32.17 10.65 -7.66
C GLY A 723 31.68 9.57 -8.62
N VAL A 724 31.07 8.51 -8.08
CA VAL A 724 30.62 7.31 -8.83
C VAL A 724 29.10 7.17 -8.82
N SER A 725 28.57 6.34 -9.71
CA SER A 725 27.14 6.01 -9.75
C SER A 725 26.71 5.02 -8.66
N ALA A 726 25.41 4.96 -8.36
CA ALA A 726 24.84 4.01 -7.39
C ALA A 726 25.18 2.55 -7.75
N VAL A 727 25.12 2.19 -9.03
CA VAL A 727 25.44 0.85 -9.55
C VAL A 727 26.89 0.47 -9.26
N GLU A 728 27.79 1.44 -9.33
CA GLU A 728 29.21 1.22 -9.06
C GLU A 728 29.46 0.98 -7.57
N VAL A 729 28.78 1.72 -6.70
CA VAL A 729 28.78 1.46 -5.25
C VAL A 729 28.22 0.07 -4.95
N VAL A 730 27.09 -0.31 -5.54
CA VAL A 730 26.48 -1.64 -5.35
C VAL A 730 27.43 -2.77 -5.77
N ARG A 731 28.08 -2.64 -6.92
CA ARG A 731 29.08 -3.64 -7.35
C ARG A 731 30.27 -3.72 -6.39
N ALA A 732 30.74 -2.58 -5.89
CA ALA A 732 31.82 -2.55 -4.90
C ALA A 732 31.38 -3.18 -3.57
N PHE A 733 30.16 -2.89 -3.11
CA PHE A 733 29.57 -3.49 -1.92
C PHE A 733 29.52 -5.02 -2.02
N TYR A 734 29.07 -5.61 -3.14
CA TYR A 734 29.03 -7.07 -3.26
C TYR A 734 30.40 -7.73 -3.27
N ARG A 735 31.41 -7.04 -3.80
CA ARG A 735 32.81 -7.49 -3.70
C ARG A 735 33.29 -7.42 -2.25
N ALA A 736 33.06 -6.30 -1.55
CA ALA A 736 33.38 -6.17 -0.12
C ALA A 736 32.65 -7.22 0.73
N ARG A 737 31.37 -7.48 0.43
CA ARG A 737 30.53 -8.49 1.09
C ARG A 737 31.13 -9.88 1.00
N ALA A 738 31.67 -10.24 -0.16
CA ALA A 738 32.34 -11.52 -0.36
C ALA A 738 33.72 -11.56 0.31
N GLU A 739 34.53 -10.51 0.17
CA GLU A 739 35.89 -10.42 0.74
C GLU A 739 35.89 -10.46 2.27
N GLU A 740 34.95 -9.76 2.92
CA GLU A 740 34.92 -9.56 4.38
C GLU A 740 33.90 -10.45 5.11
N GLY A 741 33.13 -11.26 4.37
CA GLY A 741 32.07 -12.09 4.95
C GLY A 741 30.94 -11.27 5.59
N LEU A 742 30.57 -10.12 5.01
CA LEU A 742 29.62 -9.18 5.61
C LEU A 742 28.24 -9.80 5.86
N ALA A 743 27.80 -10.73 5.00
CA ALA A 743 26.53 -11.44 5.18
C ALA A 743 26.50 -12.24 6.49
N GLN A 744 27.60 -12.93 6.83
CA GLN A 744 27.69 -13.70 8.07
C GLN A 744 27.73 -12.78 9.30
N LYS A 745 28.44 -11.66 9.21
CA LYS A 745 28.50 -10.65 10.29
C LYS A 745 27.15 -9.98 10.52
N ALA A 746 26.44 -9.64 9.44
CA ALA A 746 25.07 -9.14 9.53
C ALA A 746 24.14 -10.16 10.19
N GLN A 747 24.25 -11.44 9.81
CA GLN A 747 23.48 -12.50 10.45
C GLN A 747 23.79 -12.66 11.94
N GLN A 748 25.07 -12.55 12.33
CA GLN A 748 25.48 -12.57 13.74
C GLN A 748 24.87 -11.42 14.53
N LEU A 749 24.86 -10.20 13.99
CA LEU A 749 24.24 -9.04 14.63
C LEU A 749 22.73 -9.25 14.83
N ARG A 750 22.05 -9.80 13.82
CA ARG A 750 20.61 -10.08 13.85
C ARG A 750 20.24 -11.15 14.87
N SER A 751 21.10 -12.14 15.08
CA SER A 751 20.88 -13.26 16.00
C SER A 751 21.34 -13.02 17.44
N LEU A 752 21.87 -11.84 17.76
CA LEU A 752 22.22 -11.48 19.13
C LEU A 752 20.98 -11.58 20.04
N ALA A 753 21.18 -12.17 21.22
CA ALA A 753 20.12 -12.37 22.20
C ALA A 753 19.48 -11.03 22.59
N PRO A 754 18.15 -10.97 22.85
CA PRO A 754 17.46 -9.75 23.29
C PRO A 754 18.07 -9.12 24.54
N THR A 755 18.68 -9.94 25.40
CA THR A 755 19.34 -9.56 26.65
C THR A 755 20.80 -9.10 26.48
N THR A 756 21.32 -9.08 25.24
CA THR A 756 22.67 -8.56 24.96
C THR A 756 22.76 -7.11 25.43
N ALA A 757 23.81 -6.77 26.19
CA ALA A 757 24.02 -5.40 26.66
C ALA A 757 23.99 -4.42 25.48
N LEU A 758 23.21 -3.33 25.61
CA LEU A 758 22.94 -2.42 24.50
C LEU A 758 24.22 -1.82 23.92
N GLU A 759 25.19 -1.48 24.77
CA GLU A 759 26.51 -0.98 24.36
C GLU A 759 27.28 -1.99 23.50
N GLN A 760 27.23 -3.27 23.86
CA GLN A 760 27.88 -4.34 23.09
C GLN A 760 27.18 -4.55 21.74
N TRP A 761 25.84 -4.46 21.72
CA TRP A 761 25.07 -4.52 20.49
C TRP A 761 25.43 -3.37 19.54
N ILE A 762 25.45 -2.13 20.05
CA ILE A 762 25.84 -0.93 19.28
C ILE A 762 27.26 -1.06 18.73
N LYS A 763 28.19 -1.59 19.53
CA LYS A 763 29.58 -1.80 19.10
C LYS A 763 29.66 -2.75 17.90
N GLN A 764 28.89 -3.84 17.92
CA GLN A 764 28.86 -4.79 16.80
C GLN A 764 28.20 -4.20 15.55
N ALA A 765 27.13 -3.42 15.72
CA ALA A 765 26.49 -2.71 14.61
C ALA A 765 27.45 -1.70 13.95
N ARG A 766 28.15 -0.89 14.75
CA ARG A 766 29.17 0.06 14.26
C ARG A 766 30.30 -0.64 13.52
N GLU A 767 30.75 -1.79 14.03
CA GLU A 767 31.81 -2.56 13.38
C GLU A 767 31.37 -3.09 12.01
N LEU A 768 30.13 -3.58 11.89
CA LEU A 768 29.58 -4.01 10.60
C LEU A 768 29.56 -2.85 9.59
N PHE A 769 29.02 -1.69 9.96
CA PHE A 769 28.94 -0.54 9.06
C PHE A 769 30.31 0.01 8.69
N ARG A 770 31.21 0.16 9.67
CA ARG A 770 32.59 0.62 9.45
C ARG A 770 33.34 -0.30 8.48
N LEU A 771 33.28 -1.61 8.70
CA LEU A 771 33.94 -2.59 7.83
C LEU A 771 33.35 -2.57 6.42
N THR A 772 32.03 -2.43 6.30
CA THR A 772 31.34 -2.32 5.00
C THR A 772 31.81 -1.08 4.24
N GLU A 773 31.89 0.07 4.91
CA GLU A 773 32.36 1.33 4.34
C GLU A 773 33.83 1.25 3.91
N GLU A 774 34.73 0.88 4.81
CA GLU A 774 36.17 0.85 4.52
C GLU A 774 36.52 -0.09 3.37
N SER A 775 35.90 -1.28 3.33
CA SER A 775 36.16 -2.25 2.27
C SER A 775 35.54 -1.83 0.95
N THR A 776 34.35 -1.23 0.95
CA THR A 776 33.74 -0.67 -0.27
C THR A 776 34.57 0.50 -0.80
N ASP A 777 35.00 1.41 0.07
CA ASP A 777 35.84 2.56 -0.27
C ASP A 777 37.16 2.13 -0.88
N ARG A 778 37.83 1.14 -0.30
CA ARG A 778 39.07 0.56 -0.83
C ARG A 778 38.86 0.04 -2.26
N ILE A 779 37.75 -0.64 -2.53
CA ILE A 779 37.43 -1.19 -3.84
C ILE A 779 37.14 -0.06 -4.84
N LEU A 780 36.40 0.97 -4.43
CA LEU A 780 36.09 2.13 -5.28
C LEU A 780 37.34 2.96 -5.60
N ALA A 781 38.23 3.19 -4.62
CA ALA A 781 39.47 3.93 -4.80
C ALA A 781 40.52 3.20 -5.64
N SER A 782 40.39 1.87 -5.80
CA SER A 782 41.31 1.04 -6.61
C SER A 782 40.97 1.00 -8.10
N ARG A 783 39.95 1.74 -8.53
CA ARG A 783 39.55 1.90 -9.93
C ARG A 783 40.42 2.91 -10.66
#